data_AF-A0A9D9LX26-F1
#
_entry.id   AF-A0A9D9LX26-F1
#
_cell.length_a   1.000
_cell.length_b   1.000
_cell.length_c   1.000
_cell.angle_alpha   90.00
_cell.angle_beta   90.00
_cell.angle_gamma   90.00
#
_symmetry.space_group_name_H-M   'P 1'
#
loop_
_entity.id
_entity.type
_entity.pdbx_description
1 polymer ?
#
loop_
_entity_poly.entity_id
_entity_poly.type
_entity_poly.pdbx_seq_one_letter_code
_entity_poly.pdbx_strand_id
1 'polypeptide(L)'
;HIAMWQSHGYMFDNGSAEWGWQRARLWQTVEDLYTQSYVMPYLVPMLENAGANVMLPRERDVQKTEVIVDNDVRTESIYDEYTGDRTWYTGAKRGFAARREVYTEGQNPFTEGSYRASECVKAGADESRIVWTPAIPAEGEYAVYVSYKSERNSADDALYTVHHLGGATEFSVNQQMGGGTWIYLGTFRFAEGVNEASGCVTLSNRSSHGHRRVVTADAVKFGGGMGNIARIPVESKRNPELEYEHATSGAPRFVEGARYWLQWAGFPEKVYNLRENADDYRDDYMSRAHWVNYVMGGSERAKDSTGLAVPLDMAFAFHSDAGIKEDSIVGTLGIFYTRENGGKYDGGASRYLARDLTDMVLTDICRDVRALHAPEWNRRGLWNRSYYEARVPSVPTMLLELLSHQNFNDMRYGLDPRFRFTVSRAIYKGILRYLSFQYDRPYVVQPLPVEAFAAQLTDEGVRLTWQPQIDSLEPTAKPDRYIVYTRVAGGGFDNGRVVEGEACVLPLPADTIMSYRVTAVNEGGESFPSETLSVCRVSEAKGTVLVVNGFDRVSAPISYRDEGTAGFLNHIDGGVADRRDISFIGAQRGFFRSTTYDNNYDECLGSCYSDYAFEVLAGNTFDYAAIHGASIVKAGYSFCSASAASVERGAVMLADYPTVDLI
;
A
#
# COMPACT_ATOMS: atom_id res chain seq x y z
N HIS A 1 -15.77 -4.28 0.21
CA HIS A 1 -14.55 -4.42 -0.61
C HIS A 1 -14.44 -3.26 -1.58
N ILE A 2 -13.26 -2.68 -1.73
CA ILE A 2 -13.00 -1.54 -2.62
C ILE A 2 -11.94 -1.95 -3.64
N ALA A 3 -12.22 -1.74 -4.92
CA ALA A 3 -11.21 -1.81 -5.95
C ALA A 3 -10.61 -0.42 -6.17
N MET A 4 -9.29 -0.30 -6.21
CA MET A 4 -8.68 0.98 -6.55
C MET A 4 -7.32 0.83 -7.22
N TRP A 5 -6.93 1.88 -7.91
CA TRP A 5 -5.65 1.92 -8.58
C TRP A 5 -5.15 3.35 -8.72
N GLN A 6 -3.83 3.47 -8.59
CA GLN A 6 -3.04 4.54 -9.17
C GLN A 6 -3.13 4.53 -10.70
N SER A 7 -2.61 5.57 -11.35
CA SER A 7 -2.59 5.77 -12.80
C SER A 7 -1.79 4.68 -13.56
N HIS A 8 -1.26 5.03 -14.72
CA HIS A 8 -0.43 4.21 -15.60
C HIS A 8 0.82 3.66 -14.91
N GLY A 9 1.55 2.76 -15.56
CA GLY A 9 2.81 2.22 -15.07
C GLY A 9 3.80 1.99 -16.20
N TYR A 10 5.02 1.60 -15.86
CA TYR A 10 6.06 1.29 -16.83
C TYR A 10 5.61 0.18 -17.79
N MET A 11 5.74 0.40 -19.11
CA MET A 11 5.11 -0.43 -20.13
C MET A 11 5.99 -0.58 -21.37
N PHE A 12 5.78 -1.66 -22.13
CA PHE A 12 6.48 -1.92 -23.38
C PHE A 12 5.79 -1.24 -24.56
N ASP A 13 6.50 -0.38 -25.29
CA ASP A 13 6.03 0.16 -26.57
C ASP A 13 6.41 -0.78 -27.71
N ASN A 14 5.40 -1.31 -28.39
CA ASN A 14 5.61 -2.14 -29.56
C ASN A 14 6.20 -1.35 -30.75
N GLY A 15 6.04 -0.03 -30.81
CA GLY A 15 6.53 0.79 -31.89
C GLY A 15 8.05 0.98 -31.86
N SER A 16 8.58 1.38 -30.70
CA SER A 16 10.02 1.53 -30.47
C SER A 16 10.72 0.22 -30.09
N ALA A 17 9.97 -0.82 -29.69
CA ALA A 17 10.48 -2.06 -29.13
C ALA A 17 11.21 -1.87 -27.78
N GLU A 18 10.78 -0.89 -26.99
CA GLU A 18 11.42 -0.50 -25.73
C GLU A 18 10.42 -0.40 -24.59
N TRP A 19 10.91 -0.58 -23.36
CA TRP A 19 10.14 -0.26 -22.16
C TRP A 19 10.25 1.23 -21.82
N GLY A 20 9.13 1.86 -21.49
CA GLY A 20 9.04 3.30 -21.31
C GLY A 20 7.90 3.74 -20.39
N TRP A 21 7.95 5.01 -20.00
CA TRP A 21 6.87 5.68 -19.29
C TRP A 21 5.80 6.18 -20.27
N GLN A 22 4.56 6.23 -19.82
CA GLN A 22 3.47 6.79 -20.60
C GLN A 22 3.49 8.33 -20.62
N ARG A 23 3.87 8.95 -19.50
CA ARG A 23 4.00 10.41 -19.40
C ARG A 23 5.43 10.91 -19.43
N ALA A 24 5.54 12.20 -19.70
CA ALA A 24 6.77 12.95 -19.63
C ALA A 24 7.36 12.98 -18.21
N ARG A 25 8.68 12.91 -18.13
CA ARG A 25 9.47 12.99 -16.90
C ARG A 25 9.64 14.45 -16.47
N LEU A 26 8.73 14.95 -15.64
CA LEU A 26 8.68 16.34 -15.24
C LEU A 26 8.66 16.47 -13.72
N TRP A 27 9.26 17.56 -13.21
CA TRP A 27 9.17 17.95 -11.80
C TRP A 27 9.63 16.86 -10.83
N GLN A 28 10.72 16.18 -11.20
CA GLN A 28 11.35 15.10 -10.45
C GLN A 28 10.55 13.79 -10.38
N THR A 29 9.46 13.66 -11.13
CA THR A 29 8.59 12.47 -11.11
C THR A 29 7.99 12.21 -12.49
N VAL A 30 7.09 11.23 -12.55
CA VAL A 30 6.26 10.91 -13.71
C VAL A 30 4.90 10.45 -13.18
N GLU A 31 3.81 10.77 -13.88
CA GLU A 31 2.44 10.41 -13.44
C GLU A 31 2.32 8.93 -13.04
N ASP A 32 2.96 8.08 -13.85
CA ASP A 32 2.98 6.62 -13.75
C ASP A 32 3.42 6.10 -12.36
N LEU A 33 4.23 6.88 -11.63
CA LEU A 33 4.66 6.62 -10.25
C LEU A 33 4.04 7.58 -9.24
N TYR A 34 3.86 8.83 -9.63
CA TYR A 34 3.46 9.92 -8.75
C TYR A 34 2.17 9.62 -7.96
N THR A 35 1.12 9.14 -8.64
CA THR A 35 -0.17 8.84 -8.00
C THR A 35 -0.06 7.71 -6.97
N GLN A 36 0.92 6.82 -7.09
CA GLN A 36 1.19 5.76 -6.10
C GLN A 36 1.60 6.31 -4.75
N SER A 37 2.30 7.45 -4.72
CA SER A 37 2.72 8.10 -3.47
C SER A 37 1.56 8.64 -2.62
N TYR A 38 0.35 8.68 -3.17
CA TYR A 38 -0.90 8.93 -2.43
C TYR A 38 -1.56 7.60 -2.04
N VAL A 39 -1.69 6.70 -3.02
CA VAL A 39 -2.47 5.47 -2.88
C VAL A 39 -1.83 4.51 -1.87
N MET A 40 -0.54 4.17 -2.05
CA MET A 40 0.10 3.12 -1.26
C MET A 40 0.45 3.54 0.17
N PRO A 41 1.05 4.73 0.43
CA PRO A 41 1.45 5.09 1.79
C PRO A 41 0.29 5.57 2.66
N TYR A 42 -0.78 6.11 2.06
CA TYR A 42 -1.83 6.82 2.79
C TYR A 42 -3.23 6.26 2.55
N LEU A 43 -3.73 6.33 1.31
CA LEU A 43 -5.16 6.07 1.06
C LEU A 43 -5.55 4.61 1.32
N VAL A 44 -4.74 3.65 0.85
CA VAL A 44 -4.99 2.22 1.09
C VAL A 44 -4.95 1.91 2.60
N PRO A 45 -3.89 2.26 3.36
CA PRO A 45 -3.88 2.06 4.81
C PRO A 45 -5.03 2.73 5.55
N MET A 46 -5.44 3.95 5.18
CA MET A 46 -6.60 4.62 5.81
C MET A 46 -7.89 3.83 5.62
N LEU A 47 -8.11 3.27 4.42
CA LEU A 47 -9.31 2.50 4.14
C LEU A 47 -9.27 1.14 4.86
N GLU A 48 -8.11 0.48 4.89
CA GLU A 48 -7.91 -0.80 5.58
C GLU A 48 -8.07 -0.64 7.11
N ASN A 49 -7.49 0.40 7.70
CA ASN A 49 -7.66 0.73 9.12
C ASN A 49 -9.10 1.10 9.50
N ALA A 50 -9.90 1.56 8.54
CA ALA A 50 -11.34 1.79 8.69
C ALA A 50 -12.19 0.52 8.42
N GLY A 51 -11.56 -0.63 8.17
CA GLY A 51 -12.21 -1.93 8.01
C GLY A 51 -12.53 -2.33 6.57
N ALA A 52 -12.04 -1.61 5.55
CA ALA A 52 -12.22 -1.99 4.16
C ALA A 52 -11.19 -3.03 3.71
N ASN A 53 -11.62 -4.04 2.95
CA ASN A 53 -10.72 -4.85 2.13
C ASN A 53 -10.46 -4.11 0.81
N VAL A 54 -9.22 -3.69 0.57
CA VAL A 54 -8.82 -2.92 -0.62
C VAL A 54 -8.01 -3.79 -1.57
N MET A 55 -8.41 -3.81 -2.85
CA MET A 55 -7.75 -4.59 -3.89
C MET A 55 -7.13 -3.67 -4.93
N LEU A 56 -5.95 -4.04 -5.43
CA LEU A 56 -5.21 -3.29 -6.45
C LEU A 56 -4.88 -4.19 -7.66
N PRO A 57 -4.99 -3.67 -8.89
CA PRO A 57 -4.58 -4.38 -10.11
C PRO A 57 -3.09 -4.22 -10.42
N ARG A 58 -2.29 -3.77 -9.45
CA ARG A 58 -0.82 -3.61 -9.53
C ARG A 58 -0.22 -4.12 -8.23
N GLU A 59 1.03 -4.60 -8.29
CA GLU A 59 1.78 -5.00 -7.09
C GLU A 59 1.90 -3.80 -6.13
N ARG A 60 1.63 -4.01 -4.84
CA ARG A 60 1.64 -2.97 -3.81
C ARG A 60 2.89 -2.99 -2.92
N ASP A 61 3.65 -4.07 -2.97
CA ASP A 61 4.89 -4.19 -2.21
C ASP A 61 6.08 -3.68 -3.01
N VAL A 62 6.87 -2.81 -2.39
CA VAL A 62 8.04 -2.18 -2.98
C VAL A 62 9.32 -2.96 -2.72
N GLN A 63 9.23 -4.05 -1.95
CA GLN A 63 10.31 -5.01 -1.79
C GLN A 63 10.67 -5.65 -3.15
N LYS A 64 11.90 -5.41 -3.62
CA LYS A 64 12.40 -5.91 -4.91
C LYS A 64 12.64 -7.42 -4.92
N THR A 65 12.71 -8.03 -3.74
CA THR A 65 12.81 -9.48 -3.58
C THR A 65 11.43 -10.12 -3.60
N GLU A 66 11.34 -11.30 -4.20
CA GLU A 66 10.19 -12.19 -4.08
C GLU A 66 10.65 -13.61 -3.74
N VAL A 67 10.02 -14.22 -2.73
CA VAL A 67 10.20 -15.61 -2.36
C VAL A 67 8.85 -16.30 -2.45
N ILE A 68 8.78 -17.39 -3.22
CA ILE A 68 7.56 -18.20 -3.36
C ILE A 68 7.81 -19.56 -2.72
N VAL A 69 6.89 -19.96 -1.85
CA VAL A 69 6.87 -21.27 -1.23
C VAL A 69 5.64 -22.01 -1.74
N ASP A 70 5.86 -23.15 -2.37
CA ASP A 70 4.85 -23.89 -3.11
C ASP A 70 5.12 -25.40 -3.02
N ASN A 71 4.08 -26.23 -3.19
CA ASN A 71 4.22 -27.68 -3.12
C ASN A 71 4.71 -28.32 -4.44
N ASP A 72 4.58 -27.62 -5.58
CA ASP A 72 4.95 -28.15 -6.90
C ASP A 72 6.40 -27.85 -7.28
N VAL A 73 6.99 -26.76 -6.78
CA VAL A 73 8.36 -26.33 -7.10
C VAL A 73 9.25 -26.32 -5.87
N ARG A 74 10.29 -27.17 -5.87
CA ARG A 74 11.28 -27.21 -4.79
C ARG A 74 12.28 -26.08 -4.92
N THR A 75 12.48 -25.33 -3.85
CA THR A 75 13.49 -24.27 -3.71
C THR A 75 14.27 -24.47 -2.40
N GLU A 76 15.03 -23.48 -1.96
CA GLU A 76 15.63 -23.46 -0.61
C GLU A 76 14.58 -23.25 0.50
N SER A 77 13.38 -22.80 0.12
CA SER A 77 12.25 -22.68 1.05
C SER A 77 11.63 -24.04 1.35
N ILE A 78 10.99 -24.16 2.51
CA ILE A 78 10.44 -25.42 3.00
C ILE A 78 8.91 -25.39 2.94
N TYR A 79 8.33 -26.45 2.39
CA TYR A 79 6.90 -26.74 2.37
C TYR A 79 6.64 -28.06 3.11
N ASP A 80 5.84 -28.01 4.17
CA ASP A 80 5.52 -29.19 4.98
C ASP A 80 4.01 -29.37 5.19
N GLU A 81 3.54 -30.61 5.07
CA GLU A 81 2.17 -31.01 5.40
C GLU A 81 2.14 -31.86 6.67
N TYR A 82 1.31 -31.48 7.63
CA TYR A 82 1.05 -32.23 8.85
C TYR A 82 -0.38 -32.74 8.83
N THR A 83 -0.57 -34.02 9.13
CA THR A 83 -1.87 -34.68 9.13
C THR A 83 -2.29 -34.99 10.56
N GLY A 84 -3.39 -34.39 11.00
CA GLY A 84 -4.17 -34.80 12.16
C GLY A 84 -5.34 -35.69 11.73
N ASP A 85 -6.55 -35.38 12.18
CA ASP A 85 -7.76 -36.21 11.95
C ASP A 85 -8.19 -36.31 10.48
N ARG A 86 -7.75 -35.39 9.62
CA ARG A 86 -8.16 -35.32 8.19
C ARG A 86 -6.96 -35.16 7.26
N THR A 87 -6.75 -36.10 6.36
CA THR A 87 -5.61 -36.10 5.44
C THR A 87 -5.69 -34.98 4.38
N TRP A 88 -4.54 -34.42 4.02
CA TRP A 88 -4.40 -33.59 2.83
C TRP A 88 -4.46 -34.42 1.54
N TYR A 89 -5.16 -33.91 0.53
CA TYR A 89 -5.26 -34.53 -0.81
C TYR A 89 -5.07 -33.49 -1.92
N THR A 90 -4.69 -33.94 -3.11
CA THR A 90 -4.53 -33.06 -4.27
C THR A 90 -5.91 -32.72 -4.83
N GLY A 91 -6.18 -31.42 -4.99
CA GLY A 91 -7.39 -30.93 -5.64
C GLY A 91 -7.49 -31.30 -7.11
N ALA A 92 -8.71 -31.28 -7.65
CA ALA A 92 -8.98 -31.76 -9.02
C ALA A 92 -8.67 -30.72 -10.12
N LYS A 93 -8.64 -29.42 -9.77
CA LYS A 93 -8.32 -28.33 -10.71
C LYS A 93 -6.81 -28.01 -10.67
N ARG A 94 -6.35 -27.20 -11.62
CA ARG A 94 -5.00 -26.63 -11.59
C ARG A 94 -4.87 -25.52 -10.54
N GLY A 95 -3.69 -25.47 -9.92
CA GLY A 95 -3.22 -24.41 -9.03
C GLY A 95 -1.97 -23.72 -9.59
N PHE A 96 -1.31 -22.96 -8.74
CA PHE A 96 -0.11 -22.20 -9.05
C PHE A 96 1.13 -23.10 -9.13
N ALA A 97 2.04 -22.79 -10.05
CA ALA A 97 3.43 -23.25 -9.97
C ALA A 97 4.35 -22.26 -10.68
N ALA A 98 5.40 -21.81 -9.98
CA ALA A 98 6.42 -20.93 -10.55
C ALA A 98 7.47 -21.73 -11.35
N ARG A 99 7.08 -22.27 -12.52
CA ARG A 99 7.94 -23.20 -13.30
C ARG A 99 9.06 -22.54 -14.10
N ARG A 100 9.10 -21.21 -14.12
CA ARG A 100 10.05 -20.41 -14.89
C ARG A 100 10.26 -19.06 -14.21
N GLU A 101 11.43 -18.48 -14.43
CA GLU A 101 11.77 -17.15 -13.94
C GLU A 101 11.09 -16.05 -14.77
N VAL A 102 10.94 -16.27 -16.07
CA VAL A 102 10.37 -15.32 -17.04
C VAL A 102 9.17 -15.94 -17.75
N TYR A 103 8.08 -15.17 -17.88
CA TYR A 103 6.85 -15.55 -18.57
C TYR A 103 6.66 -14.69 -19.82
N THR A 104 6.15 -15.31 -20.88
CA THR A 104 5.83 -14.63 -22.15
C THR A 104 4.30 -14.57 -22.35
N GLU A 105 3.86 -14.09 -23.50
CA GLU A 105 2.43 -13.90 -23.82
C GLU A 105 1.57 -15.13 -23.51
N GLY A 106 0.46 -14.91 -22.80
CA GLY A 106 -0.58 -15.91 -22.50
C GLY A 106 -0.19 -16.99 -21.48
N GLN A 107 1.06 -17.02 -21.02
CA GLN A 107 1.49 -17.96 -20.00
C GLN A 107 0.94 -17.56 -18.63
N ASN A 108 0.20 -18.47 -17.98
CA ASN A 108 -0.48 -18.24 -16.71
C ASN A 108 -0.02 -19.25 -15.65
N PRO A 109 0.74 -18.83 -14.62
CA PRO A 109 1.29 -19.75 -13.62
C PRO A 109 0.23 -20.45 -12.77
N PHE A 110 -0.97 -19.87 -12.63
CA PHE A 110 -2.12 -20.46 -11.91
C PHE A 110 -2.82 -21.61 -12.67
N THR A 111 -2.23 -22.05 -13.77
CA THR A 111 -2.70 -23.20 -14.56
C THR A 111 -1.67 -24.32 -14.65
N GLU A 112 -0.51 -24.18 -13.99
CA GLU A 112 0.66 -25.04 -14.19
C GLU A 112 0.99 -25.94 -13.00
N GLY A 113 0.35 -25.72 -11.86
CA GLY A 113 0.54 -26.51 -10.64
C GLY A 113 -0.69 -27.27 -10.21
N SER A 114 -0.67 -27.64 -8.94
CA SER A 114 -1.72 -28.30 -8.19
C SER A 114 -2.10 -27.44 -6.98
N TYR A 115 -3.10 -27.88 -6.24
CA TYR A 115 -3.39 -27.29 -4.93
C TYR A 115 -3.78 -28.44 -3.99
N ARG A 116 -3.69 -28.18 -2.70
CA ARG A 116 -3.97 -29.12 -1.61
C ARG A 116 -5.30 -28.78 -0.97
N ALA A 117 -5.99 -29.80 -0.47
CA ALA A 117 -7.26 -29.64 0.20
C ALA A 117 -7.38 -30.61 1.38
N SER A 118 -8.16 -30.22 2.40
CA SER A 118 -8.49 -31.07 3.54
C SER A 118 -9.88 -30.73 4.05
N GLU A 119 -10.62 -31.75 4.50
CA GLU A 119 -11.88 -31.55 5.23
C GLU A 119 -11.59 -30.81 6.54
N CYS A 120 -12.45 -29.85 6.89
CA CYS A 120 -12.23 -29.08 8.11
C CYS A 120 -12.54 -29.89 9.38
N VAL A 121 -11.94 -29.50 10.49
CA VAL A 121 -12.25 -30.00 11.84
C VAL A 121 -12.71 -28.86 12.74
N LYS A 122 -13.38 -29.20 13.85
CA LYS A 122 -13.73 -28.22 14.89
C LYS A 122 -12.60 -28.07 15.89
N ALA A 123 -12.58 -26.97 16.63
CA ALA A 123 -11.65 -26.78 17.74
C ALA A 123 -11.69 -27.98 18.71
N GLY A 124 -10.51 -28.43 19.15
CA GLY A 124 -10.32 -29.58 20.04
C GLY A 124 -10.10 -30.93 19.34
N ALA A 125 -10.25 -30.98 18.02
CA ALA A 125 -9.80 -32.10 17.20
C ALA A 125 -8.29 -32.02 16.93
N ASP A 126 -7.69 -33.09 16.40
CA ASP A 126 -6.30 -33.04 15.93
C ASP A 126 -6.26 -32.35 14.55
N GLU A 127 -5.69 -31.14 14.50
CA GLU A 127 -5.71 -30.28 13.33
C GLU A 127 -4.66 -30.69 12.30
N SER A 128 -5.07 -30.79 11.04
CA SER A 128 -4.13 -30.88 9.92
C SER A 128 -3.71 -29.47 9.53
N ARG A 129 -2.41 -29.30 9.25
CA ARG A 129 -1.83 -27.99 8.92
C ARG A 129 -0.84 -28.09 7.77
N ILE A 130 -0.68 -26.98 7.05
CA ILE A 130 0.42 -26.76 6.10
C ILE A 130 1.29 -25.63 6.63
N VAL A 131 2.60 -25.75 6.46
CA VAL A 131 3.59 -24.75 6.85
C VAL A 131 4.44 -24.38 5.62
N TRP A 132 4.51 -23.08 5.33
CA TRP A 132 5.36 -22.48 4.31
C TRP A 132 6.45 -21.64 4.98
N THR A 133 7.69 -22.12 4.97
CA THR A 133 8.84 -21.41 5.57
C THR A 133 9.74 -20.87 4.46
N PRO A 134 9.71 -19.56 4.16
CA PRO A 134 10.54 -18.95 3.12
C PRO A 134 12.03 -18.94 3.49
N ALA A 135 12.89 -19.11 2.49
CA ALA A 135 14.30 -18.74 2.55
C ALA A 135 14.44 -17.23 2.26
N ILE A 136 14.35 -16.40 3.31
CA ILE A 136 14.41 -14.95 3.18
C ILE A 136 15.87 -14.52 2.91
N PRO A 137 16.17 -13.81 1.81
CA PRO A 137 17.55 -13.51 1.46
C PRO A 137 18.17 -12.36 2.25
N ALA A 138 17.34 -11.50 2.86
CA ALA A 138 17.81 -10.42 3.73
C ALA A 138 16.71 -10.01 4.72
N GLU A 139 17.09 -9.65 5.95
CA GLU A 139 16.14 -9.11 6.92
C GLU A 139 15.42 -7.88 6.36
N GLY A 140 14.10 -7.81 6.53
CA GLY A 140 13.33 -6.67 6.06
C GLY A 140 11.82 -6.88 6.16
N GLU A 141 11.09 -5.89 5.65
CA GLU A 141 9.64 -5.96 5.48
C GLU A 141 9.29 -6.65 4.16
N TYR A 142 8.38 -7.63 4.22
CA TYR A 142 7.87 -8.36 3.07
C TYR A 142 6.34 -8.43 3.15
N ALA A 143 5.65 -8.06 2.07
CA ALA A 143 4.24 -8.37 1.94
C ALA A 143 4.04 -9.88 1.82
N VAL A 144 3.04 -10.40 2.52
CA VAL A 144 2.66 -11.82 2.51
C VAL A 144 1.35 -11.95 1.75
N TYR A 145 1.40 -12.75 0.68
CA TYR A 145 0.24 -13.14 -0.10
C TYR A 145 0.03 -14.65 -0.02
N VAL A 146 -1.21 -15.07 0.10
CA VAL A 146 -1.59 -16.48 0.03
C VAL A 146 -2.40 -16.74 -1.24
N SER A 147 -2.31 -17.96 -1.76
CA SER A 147 -3.23 -18.45 -2.78
C SER A 147 -3.88 -19.76 -2.36
N TYR A 148 -5.05 -20.00 -2.95
CA TYR A 148 -5.91 -21.14 -2.69
C TYR A 148 -6.92 -21.30 -3.84
N LYS A 149 -7.71 -22.38 -3.81
CA LYS A 149 -8.76 -22.63 -4.80
C LYS A 149 -10.15 -22.61 -4.19
N SER A 150 -11.02 -21.73 -4.68
CA SER A 150 -12.43 -21.77 -4.26
C SER A 150 -13.14 -23.02 -4.80
N GLU A 151 -13.68 -23.80 -3.89
CA GLU A 151 -14.55 -24.94 -4.10
C GLU A 151 -15.97 -24.67 -3.58
N ARG A 152 -16.94 -25.47 -4.02
CA ARG A 152 -18.35 -25.26 -3.67
C ARG A 152 -18.60 -25.29 -2.16
N ASN A 153 -17.82 -26.06 -1.42
CA ASN A 153 -17.89 -26.24 0.02
C ASN A 153 -16.68 -25.62 0.75
N SER A 154 -15.96 -24.67 0.15
CA SER A 154 -14.88 -23.96 0.84
C SER A 154 -15.34 -23.30 2.15
N ALA A 155 -14.46 -23.31 3.14
CA ALA A 155 -14.63 -22.57 4.39
C ALA A 155 -14.60 -21.05 4.11
N ASP A 156 -15.41 -20.30 4.85
CA ASP A 156 -15.39 -18.83 4.87
C ASP A 156 -14.52 -18.27 6.01
N ASP A 157 -13.96 -19.15 6.83
CA ASP A 157 -13.16 -18.87 8.02
C ASP A 157 -11.84 -19.66 8.05
N ALA A 158 -11.19 -19.83 6.89
CA ALA A 158 -9.91 -20.54 6.80
C ALA A 158 -8.83 -19.78 7.59
N LEU A 159 -8.22 -20.45 8.56
CA LEU A 159 -7.31 -19.82 9.50
C LEU A 159 -5.86 -19.88 9.01
N TYR A 160 -5.33 -18.72 8.63
CA TYR A 160 -3.90 -18.52 8.35
C TYR A 160 -3.23 -17.84 9.54
N THR A 161 -1.99 -18.23 9.84
CA THR A 161 -1.14 -17.55 10.82
C THR A 161 0.19 -17.18 10.19
N VAL A 162 0.54 -15.90 10.20
CA VAL A 162 1.86 -15.41 9.79
C VAL A 162 2.74 -15.30 11.03
N HIS A 163 3.82 -16.06 11.08
CA HIS A 163 4.85 -15.96 12.12
C HIS A 163 5.96 -15.03 11.62
N HIS A 164 6.23 -13.96 12.35
CA HIS A 164 7.15 -12.90 11.97
C HIS A 164 7.96 -12.43 13.18
N LEU A 165 8.90 -11.49 13.00
CA LEU A 165 9.77 -11.01 14.08
C LEU A 165 9.04 -10.26 15.21
N GLY A 166 7.75 -9.96 15.04
CA GLY A 166 6.89 -9.35 16.07
C GLY A 166 6.02 -10.34 16.82
N GLY A 167 6.02 -11.62 16.44
CA GLY A 167 5.15 -12.65 17.01
C GLY A 167 4.39 -13.41 15.93
N ALA A 168 3.09 -13.57 16.13
CA ALA A 168 2.21 -14.26 15.19
C ALA A 168 0.91 -13.48 14.99
N THR A 169 0.49 -13.28 13.74
CA THR A 169 -0.77 -12.61 13.39
C THR A 169 -1.69 -13.62 12.70
N GLU A 170 -2.92 -13.75 13.19
CA GLU A 170 -3.93 -14.66 12.67
C GLU A 170 -4.90 -13.95 11.72
N PHE A 171 -5.29 -14.65 10.65
CA PHE A 171 -6.21 -14.20 9.62
C PHE A 171 -7.31 -15.23 9.39
N SER A 172 -8.56 -14.77 9.35
CA SER A 172 -9.71 -15.56 8.92
C SER A 172 -10.03 -15.22 7.47
N VAL A 173 -9.66 -16.10 6.54
CA VAL A 173 -9.81 -15.89 5.09
C VAL A 173 -11.05 -16.62 4.56
N ASN A 174 -11.90 -15.88 3.85
CA ASN A 174 -13.05 -16.47 3.18
C ASN A 174 -12.66 -17.08 1.83
N GLN A 175 -12.48 -18.40 1.79
CA GLN A 175 -12.08 -19.12 0.57
C GLN A 175 -13.23 -19.37 -0.42
N GLN A 176 -14.46 -18.91 -0.15
CA GLN A 176 -15.58 -19.00 -1.09
C GLN A 176 -15.48 -17.98 -2.24
N MET A 177 -14.56 -17.02 -2.14
CA MET A 177 -14.27 -15.99 -3.13
C MET A 177 -12.75 -15.85 -3.29
N GLY A 178 -12.26 -15.10 -4.28
CA GLY A 178 -10.85 -14.74 -4.40
C GLY A 178 -9.87 -15.88 -4.76
N GLY A 179 -10.34 -17.11 -4.99
CA GLY A 179 -9.46 -18.24 -5.28
C GLY A 179 -8.82 -18.19 -6.68
N GLY A 180 -7.58 -18.66 -6.80
CA GLY A 180 -6.81 -18.69 -8.05
C GLY A 180 -6.10 -17.39 -8.41
N THR A 181 -5.80 -16.56 -7.40
CA THR A 181 -4.95 -15.37 -7.52
C THR A 181 -4.24 -15.12 -6.17
N TRP A 182 -3.51 -14.01 -6.04
CA TRP A 182 -2.82 -13.61 -4.81
C TRP A 182 -3.73 -12.82 -3.87
N ILE A 183 -3.86 -13.26 -2.63
CA ILE A 183 -4.61 -12.59 -1.56
C ILE A 183 -3.64 -12.03 -0.51
N TYR A 184 -3.59 -10.71 -0.40
CA TYR A 184 -2.73 -10.00 0.56
C TYR A 184 -3.22 -10.20 2.01
N LEU A 185 -2.32 -10.59 2.91
CA LEU A 185 -2.59 -10.68 4.35
C LEU A 185 -2.04 -9.48 5.12
N GLY A 186 -0.87 -8.98 4.74
CA GLY A 186 -0.18 -7.92 5.45
C GLY A 186 1.28 -7.80 5.04
N THR A 187 1.98 -6.81 5.59
CA THR A 187 3.43 -6.66 5.47
C THR A 187 4.06 -6.85 6.84
N PHE A 188 5.08 -7.71 6.91
CA PHE A 188 5.72 -8.08 8.17
C PHE A 188 7.23 -8.11 8.05
N ARG A 189 7.90 -7.93 9.19
CA ARG A 189 9.35 -8.05 9.31
C ARG A 189 9.78 -9.51 9.47
N PHE A 190 10.68 -9.97 8.62
CA PHE A 190 11.29 -11.30 8.67
C PHE A 190 12.80 -11.20 8.83
N ALA A 191 13.40 -12.14 9.56
CA ALA A 191 14.86 -12.33 9.58
C ALA A 191 15.34 -13.01 8.29
N GLU A 192 16.62 -12.81 7.96
CA GLU A 192 17.31 -13.58 6.93
C GLU A 192 17.34 -15.09 7.26
N GLY A 193 17.29 -15.91 6.21
CA GLY A 193 17.37 -17.36 6.28
C GLY A 193 16.00 -18.05 6.36
N VAL A 194 16.03 -19.33 6.72
CA VAL A 194 14.86 -20.20 6.85
C VAL A 194 14.55 -20.39 8.34
N ASN A 195 13.46 -19.78 8.83
CA ASN A 195 13.15 -19.73 10.26
C ASN A 195 11.68 -20.10 10.54
N GLU A 196 11.36 -21.37 10.75
CA GLU A 196 9.96 -21.79 10.99
C GLU A 196 9.33 -21.12 12.23
N ALA A 197 10.10 -20.92 13.31
CA ALA A 197 9.58 -20.38 14.57
C ALA A 197 9.14 -18.91 14.50
N SER A 198 9.74 -18.12 13.61
CA SER A 198 9.55 -16.65 13.55
C SER A 198 9.52 -16.09 12.13
N GLY A 199 9.27 -16.96 11.15
CA GLY A 199 9.34 -16.65 9.73
C GLY A 199 8.70 -17.73 8.87
N CYS A 200 7.40 -17.95 9.05
CA CYS A 200 6.61 -18.86 8.21
C CYS A 200 5.14 -18.42 8.12
N VAL A 201 4.40 -19.03 7.20
CA VAL A 201 2.93 -18.97 7.18
C VAL A 201 2.40 -20.37 7.46
N THR A 202 1.35 -20.47 8.27
CA THR A 202 0.65 -21.73 8.49
C THR A 202 -0.82 -21.61 8.08
N LEU A 203 -1.41 -22.71 7.60
CA LEU A 203 -2.85 -22.87 7.39
C LEU A 203 -3.32 -24.06 8.21
N SER A 204 -4.32 -23.86 9.07
CA SER A 204 -5.02 -24.94 9.76
C SER A 204 -6.31 -25.33 9.03
N ASN A 205 -6.67 -26.62 9.06
CA ASN A 205 -8.01 -27.07 8.64
C ASN A 205 -9.09 -26.86 9.72
N ARG A 206 -8.81 -26.11 10.79
CA ARG A 206 -9.82 -25.69 11.76
C ARG A 206 -10.82 -24.73 11.12
N SER A 207 -12.11 -25.01 11.33
CA SER A 207 -13.22 -24.12 10.96
C SER A 207 -14.36 -24.27 11.96
N SER A 208 -15.11 -23.20 12.20
CA SER A 208 -16.34 -23.23 13.00
C SER A 208 -17.39 -24.20 12.43
N HIS A 209 -17.31 -24.48 11.12
CA HIS A 209 -18.22 -25.37 10.40
C HIS A 209 -17.83 -26.86 10.44
N GLY A 210 -16.58 -27.18 10.80
CA GLY A 210 -16.03 -28.54 10.78
C GLY A 210 -16.19 -29.24 9.42
N HIS A 211 -16.31 -30.58 9.42
CA HIS A 211 -16.23 -31.46 8.23
C HIS A 211 -17.27 -31.22 7.12
N ARG A 212 -18.17 -30.25 7.26
CA ARG A 212 -19.08 -29.80 6.18
C ARG A 212 -18.38 -28.90 5.16
N ARG A 213 -17.20 -28.40 5.52
CA ARG A 213 -16.39 -27.49 4.71
C ARG A 213 -15.01 -28.09 4.44
N VAL A 214 -14.34 -27.52 3.45
CA VAL A 214 -12.94 -27.82 3.13
C VAL A 214 -12.12 -26.54 3.22
N VAL A 215 -10.86 -26.67 3.64
CA VAL A 215 -9.83 -25.65 3.37
C VAL A 215 -9.01 -26.10 2.17
N THR A 216 -8.52 -25.14 1.40
CA THR A 216 -7.61 -25.35 0.28
C THR A 216 -6.35 -24.50 0.45
N ALA A 217 -5.25 -24.98 -0.12
CA ALA A 217 -3.93 -24.39 -0.01
C ALA A 217 -3.20 -24.52 -1.34
N ASP A 218 -2.50 -23.49 -1.77
CA ASP A 218 -1.70 -23.49 -2.99
C ASP A 218 -0.29 -22.98 -2.63
N ALA A 219 0.05 -21.75 -3.02
CA ALA A 219 1.34 -21.14 -2.72
C ALA A 219 1.24 -19.93 -1.76
N VAL A 220 2.38 -19.58 -1.16
CA VAL A 220 2.59 -18.35 -0.40
C VAL A 220 3.72 -17.54 -1.02
N LYS A 221 3.52 -16.24 -1.17
CA LYS A 221 4.46 -15.28 -1.77
C LYS A 221 4.85 -14.23 -0.74
N PHE A 222 6.16 -14.03 -0.57
CA PHE A 222 6.77 -13.05 0.33
C PHE A 222 7.52 -12.01 -0.51
N GLY A 223 7.14 -10.73 -0.42
CA GLY A 223 7.77 -9.66 -1.18
C GLY A 223 7.08 -9.33 -2.52
N GLY A 224 7.45 -8.21 -3.12
CA GLY A 224 6.88 -7.71 -4.39
C GLY A 224 7.57 -8.25 -5.64
N GLY A 225 8.90 -8.37 -5.59
CA GLY A 225 9.72 -8.93 -6.67
C GLY A 225 9.99 -7.98 -7.83
N MET A 226 10.72 -8.50 -8.81
CA MET A 226 10.97 -7.86 -10.09
C MET A 226 9.91 -8.24 -11.13
N GLY A 227 9.73 -7.38 -12.13
CA GLY A 227 8.91 -7.66 -13.30
C GLY A 227 9.44 -8.85 -14.08
N ASN A 228 8.59 -9.85 -14.31
CA ASN A 228 8.97 -11.12 -14.93
C ASN A 228 8.16 -11.46 -16.19
N ILE A 229 7.35 -10.53 -16.69
CA ILE A 229 6.66 -10.68 -17.96
C ILE A 229 7.54 -10.08 -19.07
N ALA A 230 8.10 -10.94 -19.91
CA ALA A 230 8.90 -10.51 -21.04
C ALA A 230 8.03 -10.18 -22.26
N ARG A 231 8.44 -9.15 -22.99
CA ARG A 231 7.72 -8.60 -24.14
C ARG A 231 8.62 -8.59 -25.36
N ILE A 232 7.99 -8.73 -26.52
CA ILE A 232 8.60 -8.58 -27.84
C ILE A 232 7.61 -7.83 -28.73
N PRO A 233 8.05 -7.02 -29.72
CA PRO A 233 7.10 -6.39 -30.62
C PRO A 233 6.27 -7.43 -31.37
N VAL A 234 5.00 -7.15 -31.59
CA VAL A 234 4.17 -7.95 -32.50
C VAL A 234 4.76 -7.96 -33.91
N GLU A 235 4.57 -9.05 -34.65
CA GLU A 235 5.19 -9.26 -35.97
C GLU A 235 4.95 -8.10 -36.94
N SER A 236 3.75 -7.50 -36.91
CA SER A 236 3.37 -6.36 -37.77
C SER A 236 4.12 -5.06 -37.48
N LYS A 237 4.83 -4.95 -36.34
CA LYS A 237 5.61 -3.78 -35.93
C LYS A 237 7.13 -4.04 -35.94
N ARG A 238 7.56 -5.24 -36.31
CA ARG A 238 8.99 -5.58 -36.38
C ARG A 238 9.61 -5.01 -37.65
N ASN A 239 10.80 -4.41 -37.52
CA ASN A 239 11.66 -4.15 -38.65
C ASN A 239 12.34 -5.47 -39.07
N PRO A 240 12.14 -5.98 -40.29
CA PRO A 240 12.76 -7.24 -40.73
C PRO A 240 14.29 -7.21 -40.79
N GLU A 241 14.92 -6.03 -40.71
CA GLU A 241 16.38 -5.86 -40.66
C GLU A 241 16.95 -5.96 -39.24
N LEU A 242 16.11 -6.02 -38.20
CA LEU A 242 16.52 -6.10 -36.80
C LEU A 242 16.16 -7.46 -36.19
N GLU A 243 17.02 -7.94 -35.30
CA GLU A 243 16.72 -9.09 -34.44
C GLU A 243 16.02 -8.60 -33.17
N TYR A 244 14.97 -9.31 -32.76
CA TYR A 244 14.20 -9.00 -31.57
C TYR A 244 14.17 -10.20 -30.64
N GLU A 245 14.33 -9.94 -29.35
CA GLU A 245 14.24 -10.95 -28.30
C GLU A 245 13.20 -10.54 -27.26
N HIS A 246 12.65 -11.52 -26.55
CA HIS A 246 11.79 -11.26 -25.41
C HIS A 246 12.59 -10.62 -24.28
N ALA A 247 12.16 -9.43 -23.84
CA ALA A 247 12.80 -8.69 -22.76
C ALA A 247 11.81 -8.34 -21.65
N THR A 248 12.16 -8.63 -20.41
CA THR A 248 11.49 -8.08 -19.22
C THR A 248 11.77 -6.59 -19.08
N SER A 249 10.97 -5.88 -18.28
CA SER A 249 11.19 -4.45 -18.01
C SER A 249 12.50 -4.14 -17.30
N GLY A 250 13.06 -5.11 -16.56
CA GLY A 250 14.19 -4.90 -15.66
C GLY A 250 13.82 -4.06 -14.42
N ALA A 251 12.53 -3.76 -14.22
CA ALA A 251 12.06 -2.87 -13.18
C ALA A 251 11.37 -3.64 -12.04
N PRO A 252 11.33 -3.09 -10.81
CA PRO A 252 10.53 -3.65 -9.71
C PRO A 252 9.06 -3.74 -10.09
N ARG A 253 8.37 -4.82 -9.68
CA ARG A 253 7.02 -5.09 -10.18
C ARG A 253 5.99 -4.01 -9.82
N PHE A 254 6.17 -3.32 -8.70
CA PHE A 254 5.26 -2.23 -8.29
C PHE A 254 5.28 -1.03 -9.26
N VAL A 255 6.35 -0.85 -10.04
CA VAL A 255 6.43 0.24 -11.03
C VAL A 255 5.72 -0.08 -12.34
N GLU A 256 5.51 -1.36 -12.64
CA GLU A 256 4.96 -1.82 -13.91
C GLU A 256 3.46 -1.49 -14.04
N GLY A 257 2.98 -1.44 -15.29
CA GLY A 257 1.56 -1.37 -15.61
C GLY A 257 0.76 -2.57 -15.07
N ALA A 258 -0.53 -2.36 -14.84
CA ALA A 258 -1.47 -3.34 -14.33
C ALA A 258 -1.48 -4.63 -15.15
N ARG A 259 -1.36 -4.54 -16.48
CA ARG A 259 -1.48 -5.72 -17.36
C ARG A 259 -0.47 -6.82 -17.02
N TYR A 260 0.76 -6.46 -16.65
CA TYR A 260 1.83 -7.43 -16.35
C TYR A 260 1.59 -8.10 -15.00
N TRP A 261 1.22 -7.31 -13.98
CA TRP A 261 0.81 -7.85 -12.69
C TRP A 261 -0.39 -8.79 -12.83
N LEU A 262 -1.40 -8.43 -13.62
CA LEU A 262 -2.60 -9.24 -13.81
C LEU A 262 -2.29 -10.58 -14.49
N GLN A 263 -1.35 -10.63 -15.42
CA GLN A 263 -0.85 -11.89 -15.97
C GLN A 263 -0.18 -12.74 -14.88
N TRP A 264 0.75 -12.15 -14.13
CA TRP A 264 1.46 -12.84 -13.05
C TRP A 264 0.52 -13.33 -11.94
N ALA A 265 -0.51 -12.54 -11.63
CA ALA A 265 -1.55 -12.85 -10.65
C ALA A 265 -2.63 -13.81 -11.18
N GLY A 266 -2.45 -14.38 -12.38
CA GLY A 266 -3.27 -15.48 -12.87
C GLY A 266 -4.59 -15.10 -13.52
N PHE A 267 -4.84 -13.81 -13.79
CA PHE A 267 -6.06 -13.40 -14.48
C PHE A 267 -6.05 -13.94 -15.92
N PRO A 268 -7.21 -14.29 -16.48
CA PRO A 268 -7.28 -14.79 -17.85
C PRO A 268 -6.95 -13.68 -18.87
N GLU A 269 -6.40 -14.04 -20.02
CA GLU A 269 -5.98 -13.07 -21.06
C GLU A 269 -7.05 -12.04 -21.44
N LYS A 270 -8.33 -12.45 -21.47
CA LYS A 270 -9.45 -11.52 -21.73
C LYS A 270 -9.57 -10.35 -20.76
N VAL A 271 -8.89 -10.39 -19.61
CA VAL A 271 -8.85 -9.33 -18.61
C VAL A 271 -7.75 -8.32 -18.92
N TYR A 272 -6.56 -8.77 -19.31
CA TYR A 272 -5.37 -7.91 -19.41
C TYR A 272 -4.79 -7.74 -20.82
N ASN A 273 -5.26 -8.52 -21.80
CA ASN A 273 -4.75 -8.59 -23.16
C ASN A 273 -5.87 -8.28 -24.18
N LEU A 274 -6.45 -7.08 -24.08
CA LEU A 274 -7.64 -6.65 -24.85
C LEU A 274 -7.30 -6.18 -26.27
N ARG A 275 -6.02 -5.92 -26.53
CA ARG A 275 -5.44 -5.52 -27.80
C ARG A 275 -4.51 -6.58 -28.37
N GLU A 276 -4.60 -7.81 -27.86
CA GLU A 276 -3.89 -8.97 -28.40
C GLU A 276 -2.38 -8.68 -28.55
N ASN A 277 -1.78 -8.10 -27.51
CA ASN A 277 -0.37 -7.72 -27.39
C ASN A 277 0.10 -6.58 -28.29
N ALA A 278 -0.77 -5.98 -29.11
CA ALA A 278 -0.39 -4.96 -30.08
C ALA A 278 -0.28 -3.53 -29.50
N ASP A 279 -0.86 -3.29 -28.33
CA ASP A 279 -0.96 -1.97 -27.68
C ASP A 279 -1.04 -2.12 -26.15
N ASP A 280 0.13 -2.30 -25.54
CA ASP A 280 0.30 -2.48 -24.10
C ASP A 280 -0.20 -1.29 -23.28
N TYR A 281 -0.13 -0.07 -23.85
CA TYR A 281 -0.68 1.14 -23.23
C TYR A 281 -2.19 1.03 -23.06
N ARG A 282 -2.90 0.65 -24.13
CA ARG A 282 -4.35 0.45 -24.04
C ARG A 282 -4.72 -0.73 -23.18
N ASP A 283 -3.95 -1.81 -23.25
CA ASP A 283 -4.15 -2.96 -22.38
C ASP A 283 -3.99 -2.60 -20.90
N ASP A 284 -3.02 -1.75 -20.54
CA ASP A 284 -2.81 -1.29 -19.17
C ASP A 284 -4.09 -0.65 -18.58
N TYR A 285 -4.57 0.47 -19.14
CA TYR A 285 -5.73 1.15 -18.56
C TYR A 285 -7.06 0.44 -18.80
N MET A 286 -7.21 -0.29 -19.90
CA MET A 286 -8.45 -1.03 -20.14
C MET A 286 -8.55 -2.23 -19.19
N SER A 287 -7.43 -2.87 -18.85
CA SER A 287 -7.43 -4.08 -18.01
C SER A 287 -8.03 -3.86 -16.63
N ARG A 288 -7.82 -2.68 -16.03
CA ARG A 288 -8.32 -2.34 -14.70
C ARG A 288 -9.85 -2.46 -14.60
N ALA A 289 -10.57 -2.05 -15.65
CA ALA A 289 -12.02 -2.16 -15.68
C ALA A 289 -12.51 -3.62 -15.83
N HIS A 290 -11.84 -4.42 -16.66
CA HIS A 290 -12.17 -5.84 -16.80
C HIS A 290 -11.76 -6.66 -15.58
N TRP A 291 -10.69 -6.25 -14.91
CA TRP A 291 -10.26 -6.80 -13.64
C TRP A 291 -11.33 -6.60 -12.57
N VAL A 292 -11.88 -5.39 -12.41
CA VAL A 292 -13.02 -5.14 -11.52
C VAL A 292 -14.18 -6.10 -11.82
N ASN A 293 -14.57 -6.21 -13.10
CA ASN A 293 -15.68 -7.05 -13.52
C ASN A 293 -15.41 -8.55 -13.28
N TYR A 294 -14.17 -9.00 -13.45
CA TYR A 294 -13.78 -10.38 -13.18
C TYR A 294 -13.67 -10.67 -11.68
N VAL A 295 -13.16 -9.73 -10.86
CA VAL A 295 -13.11 -9.87 -9.40
C VAL A 295 -14.53 -10.04 -8.84
N MET A 296 -15.48 -9.24 -9.33
CA MET A 296 -16.87 -9.31 -8.86
C MET A 296 -17.72 -10.42 -9.47
N GLY A 297 -17.32 -10.99 -10.60
CA GLY A 297 -18.16 -11.94 -11.31
C GLY A 297 -18.48 -13.16 -10.46
N GLY A 298 -19.77 -13.53 -10.40
CA GLY A 298 -20.29 -14.60 -9.56
C GLY A 298 -20.67 -14.18 -8.13
N SER A 299 -20.39 -12.93 -7.74
CA SER A 299 -20.88 -12.36 -6.47
C SER A 299 -22.38 -12.05 -6.55
N GLU A 300 -22.99 -11.71 -5.43
CA GLU A 300 -24.39 -11.31 -5.38
C GLU A 300 -24.72 -10.05 -6.20
N ARG A 301 -23.70 -9.27 -6.60
CA ARG A 301 -23.82 -8.05 -7.41
C ARG A 301 -23.63 -8.27 -8.91
N ALA A 302 -23.09 -9.43 -9.30
CA ALA A 302 -22.89 -9.83 -10.70
C ALA A 302 -23.02 -11.34 -10.85
N LYS A 303 -24.20 -11.88 -10.49
CA LYS A 303 -24.46 -13.33 -10.40
C LYS A 303 -24.32 -14.09 -11.72
N ASP A 304 -24.66 -13.42 -12.83
CA ASP A 304 -24.70 -14.04 -14.16
C ASP A 304 -23.34 -14.01 -14.88
N SER A 305 -22.35 -13.29 -14.34
CA SER A 305 -20.98 -13.28 -14.85
C SER A 305 -20.09 -14.26 -14.07
N THR A 306 -19.01 -14.73 -14.71
CA THR A 306 -18.04 -15.63 -14.08
C THR A 306 -16.82 -14.85 -13.62
N GLY A 307 -16.34 -15.14 -12.40
CA GLY A 307 -15.25 -14.40 -11.80
C GLY A 307 -14.82 -14.96 -10.44
N LEU A 308 -14.27 -14.08 -9.60
CA LEU A 308 -13.75 -14.42 -8.27
C LEU A 308 -14.78 -14.26 -7.14
N ALA A 309 -16.03 -13.91 -7.45
CA ALA A 309 -17.12 -13.76 -6.50
C ALA A 309 -16.89 -12.78 -5.34
N VAL A 310 -15.98 -11.82 -5.47
CA VAL A 310 -15.73 -10.80 -4.44
C VAL A 310 -16.73 -9.65 -4.58
N PRO A 311 -17.54 -9.32 -3.56
CA PRO A 311 -18.56 -8.29 -3.67
C PRO A 311 -17.96 -6.89 -3.54
N LEU A 312 -17.47 -6.34 -4.65
CA LEU A 312 -16.95 -4.97 -4.74
C LEU A 312 -18.07 -3.94 -4.59
N ASP A 313 -17.89 -2.95 -3.70
CA ASP A 313 -18.84 -1.87 -3.42
C ASP A 313 -18.69 -0.71 -4.38
N MET A 314 -17.44 -0.43 -4.77
CA MET A 314 -17.08 0.65 -5.67
C MET A 314 -15.68 0.40 -6.27
N ALA A 315 -15.36 1.17 -7.31
CA ALA A 315 -14.01 1.31 -7.81
C ALA A 315 -13.54 2.77 -7.84
N PHE A 316 -12.23 2.99 -7.72
CA PHE A 316 -11.61 4.31 -7.69
C PHE A 316 -10.32 4.36 -8.51
N ALA A 317 -10.31 5.17 -9.56
CA ALA A 317 -9.13 5.42 -10.41
C ALA A 317 -8.48 6.74 -10.01
N PHE A 318 -7.25 6.70 -9.48
CA PHE A 318 -6.48 7.88 -9.09
C PHE A 318 -5.50 8.27 -10.19
N HIS A 319 -5.78 9.38 -10.88
CA HIS A 319 -4.95 9.98 -11.92
C HIS A 319 -4.50 11.41 -11.55
N SER A 320 -3.55 11.94 -12.31
CA SER A 320 -3.23 13.37 -12.33
C SER A 320 -3.18 13.89 -13.76
N ASP A 321 -3.65 15.12 -13.97
CA ASP A 321 -3.89 15.66 -15.30
C ASP A 321 -2.60 16.19 -15.94
N ALA A 322 -2.65 16.48 -17.24
CA ALA A 322 -1.55 17.02 -18.03
C ALA A 322 -1.80 18.47 -18.49
N GLY A 323 -2.55 19.26 -17.72
CA GLY A 323 -2.87 20.65 -18.07
C GLY A 323 -1.80 21.65 -17.62
N ILE A 324 -1.43 22.62 -18.46
CA ILE A 324 -0.48 23.67 -18.07
C ILE A 324 -1.22 25.00 -17.88
N LYS A 325 -0.94 25.72 -16.79
CA LYS A 325 -1.42 27.08 -16.57
C LYS A 325 -0.31 27.96 -16.05
N GLU A 326 -0.12 29.10 -16.71
CA GLU A 326 0.81 30.11 -16.23
C GLU A 326 0.30 30.70 -14.90
N ASP A 327 1.17 30.69 -13.89
CA ASP A 327 1.00 31.36 -12.60
C ASP A 327 -0.32 31.11 -11.83
N SER A 328 -0.99 29.99 -12.10
CA SER A 328 -2.17 29.55 -11.35
C SER A 328 -2.21 28.03 -11.17
N ILE A 329 -3.05 27.58 -10.24
CA ILE A 329 -3.32 26.16 -9.99
C ILE A 329 -4.32 25.63 -11.03
N VAL A 330 -4.11 24.42 -11.54
CA VAL A 330 -5.11 23.73 -12.38
C VAL A 330 -6.24 23.19 -11.50
N GLY A 331 -5.88 22.41 -10.47
CA GLY A 331 -6.82 21.88 -9.47
C GLY A 331 -7.55 20.62 -9.91
N THR A 332 -8.60 20.28 -9.16
CA THR A 332 -9.16 18.91 -9.12
C THR A 332 -10.37 18.74 -10.02
N LEU A 333 -10.38 17.69 -10.84
CA LEU A 333 -11.46 17.29 -11.74
C LEU A 333 -11.94 15.88 -11.39
N GLY A 334 -13.27 15.67 -11.38
CA GLY A 334 -13.87 14.35 -11.17
C GLY A 334 -14.58 13.87 -12.43
N ILE A 335 -14.38 12.60 -12.80
CA ILE A 335 -14.95 11.97 -13.99
C ILE A 335 -15.76 10.73 -13.59
N PHE A 336 -16.95 10.61 -14.16
CA PHE A 336 -17.87 9.48 -14.01
C PHE A 336 -18.61 9.22 -15.33
N TYR A 337 -19.33 8.11 -15.41
CA TYR A 337 -20.15 7.83 -16.59
C TYR A 337 -21.48 7.15 -16.26
N THR A 338 -22.59 7.76 -16.68
CA THR A 338 -23.95 7.30 -16.32
C THR A 338 -24.75 6.66 -17.44
N ARG A 339 -24.22 6.57 -18.65
CA ARG A 339 -25.03 6.21 -19.83
C ARG A 339 -24.86 4.76 -20.31
N GLU A 340 -23.85 4.05 -19.82
CA GLU A 340 -23.61 2.64 -20.17
C GLU A 340 -24.80 1.76 -19.72
N ASN A 341 -25.12 0.72 -20.50
CA ASN A 341 -26.14 -0.28 -20.18
C ASN A 341 -27.50 0.32 -19.77
N GLY A 342 -27.96 1.35 -20.48
CA GLY A 342 -29.23 2.02 -20.17
C GLY A 342 -29.22 2.78 -18.83
N GLY A 343 -28.03 3.11 -18.32
CA GLY A 343 -27.81 3.84 -17.07
C GLY A 343 -27.88 2.98 -15.82
N LYS A 344 -27.64 1.67 -15.94
CA LYS A 344 -27.62 0.73 -14.81
C LYS A 344 -26.36 -0.12 -14.78
N TYR A 345 -26.00 -0.59 -13.59
CA TYR A 345 -25.03 -1.66 -13.37
C TYR A 345 -25.69 -3.03 -13.51
N ASP A 346 -24.90 -4.10 -13.60
CA ASP A 346 -25.40 -5.48 -13.78
C ASP A 346 -26.40 -5.90 -12.69
N GLY A 347 -26.19 -5.45 -11.44
CA GLY A 347 -27.13 -5.63 -10.33
C GLY A 347 -28.38 -4.75 -10.35
N GLY A 348 -28.60 -3.96 -11.41
CA GLY A 348 -29.76 -3.08 -11.59
C GLY A 348 -29.66 -1.70 -10.91
N ALA A 349 -28.63 -1.47 -10.11
CA ALA A 349 -28.36 -0.18 -9.46
C ALA A 349 -28.10 0.92 -10.50
N SER A 350 -28.52 2.15 -10.19
CA SER A 350 -28.35 3.30 -11.09
C SER A 350 -26.87 3.68 -11.24
N ARG A 351 -26.42 4.01 -12.45
CA ARG A 351 -25.07 4.57 -12.65
C ARG A 351 -24.90 5.99 -12.11
N TYR A 352 -25.98 6.65 -11.67
CA TYR A 352 -25.86 7.91 -10.93
C TYR A 352 -25.14 7.75 -9.59
N LEU A 353 -25.04 6.53 -9.05
CA LEU A 353 -24.22 6.26 -7.88
C LEU A 353 -22.75 6.65 -8.07
N ALA A 354 -22.21 6.52 -9.29
CA ALA A 354 -20.88 7.02 -9.61
C ALA A 354 -20.78 8.54 -9.54
N ARG A 355 -21.83 9.26 -9.97
CA ARG A 355 -21.88 10.73 -9.87
C ARG A 355 -21.81 11.18 -8.42
N ASP A 356 -22.57 10.53 -7.54
CA ASP A 356 -22.63 10.89 -6.12
C ASP A 356 -21.31 10.59 -5.41
N LEU A 357 -20.71 9.43 -5.69
CA LEU A 357 -19.35 9.11 -5.25
C LEU A 357 -18.35 10.20 -5.68
N THR A 358 -18.35 10.56 -6.98
CA THR A 358 -17.42 11.57 -7.50
C THR A 358 -17.64 12.94 -6.85
N ASP A 359 -18.88 13.36 -6.66
CA ASP A 359 -19.20 14.66 -6.07
C ASP A 359 -18.80 14.74 -4.59
N MET A 360 -19.05 13.68 -3.81
CA MET A 360 -18.67 13.62 -2.39
C MET A 360 -17.15 13.66 -2.22
N VAL A 361 -16.41 12.81 -2.95
CA VAL A 361 -14.94 12.79 -2.91
C VAL A 361 -14.35 14.12 -3.35
N LEU A 362 -14.84 14.69 -4.46
CA LEU A 362 -14.35 15.98 -4.95
C LEU A 362 -14.62 17.13 -3.96
N THR A 363 -15.71 17.05 -3.20
CA THR A 363 -16.08 18.02 -2.16
C THR A 363 -15.13 17.99 -0.99
N ASP A 364 -14.82 16.81 -0.50
CA ASP A 364 -13.92 16.67 0.63
C ASP A 364 -12.50 17.08 0.26
N ILE A 365 -11.99 16.68 -0.91
CA ILE A 365 -10.67 17.12 -1.39
C ILE A 365 -10.60 18.64 -1.43
N CYS A 366 -11.54 19.29 -2.13
CA CYS A 366 -11.48 20.74 -2.30
C CYS A 366 -11.68 21.49 -0.99
N ARG A 367 -12.54 21.01 -0.09
CA ARG A 367 -12.76 21.62 1.22
C ARG A 367 -11.49 21.59 2.05
N ASP A 368 -10.87 20.42 2.18
CA ASP A 368 -9.71 20.23 3.06
C ASP A 368 -8.46 20.89 2.50
N VAL A 369 -8.22 20.78 1.18
CA VAL A 369 -7.08 21.45 0.53
C VAL A 369 -7.18 22.97 0.67
N ARG A 370 -8.38 23.55 0.51
CA ARG A 370 -8.58 25.00 0.70
C ARG A 370 -8.39 25.44 2.14
N ALA A 371 -8.76 24.60 3.10
CA ALA A 371 -8.63 24.92 4.51
C ALA A 371 -7.17 24.86 4.99
N LEU A 372 -6.39 23.90 4.49
CA LEU A 372 -5.07 23.57 5.06
C LEU A 372 -3.88 23.96 4.20
N HIS A 373 -4.05 24.13 2.88
CA HIS A 373 -2.92 24.30 1.95
C HIS A 373 -3.07 25.50 1.02
N ALA A 374 -4.15 25.55 0.24
CA ALA A 374 -4.31 26.50 -0.86
C ALA A 374 -5.77 26.99 -0.93
N PRO A 375 -6.13 28.10 -0.25
CA PRO A 375 -7.49 28.65 -0.27
C PRO A 375 -8.05 28.90 -1.68
N GLU A 376 -7.17 29.17 -2.64
CA GLU A 376 -7.45 29.39 -4.05
C GLU A 376 -7.58 28.09 -4.88
N TRP A 377 -7.48 26.91 -4.26
CA TRP A 377 -7.49 25.62 -4.97
C TRP A 377 -8.74 25.49 -5.86
N ASN A 378 -8.51 25.18 -7.13
CA ASN A 378 -9.57 25.15 -8.12
C ASN A 378 -10.36 23.83 -8.04
N ARG A 379 -11.66 23.91 -7.77
CA ARG A 379 -12.60 22.81 -8.04
C ARG A 379 -13.01 22.92 -9.51
N ARG A 380 -12.56 21.99 -10.34
CA ARG A 380 -12.92 21.92 -11.76
C ARG A 380 -14.26 21.20 -11.93
N GLY A 381 -14.46 20.57 -13.09
CA GLY A 381 -15.72 19.95 -13.48
C GLY A 381 -16.04 18.65 -12.74
N LEU A 382 -17.34 18.35 -12.75
CA LEU A 382 -17.88 17.02 -12.50
C LEU A 382 -18.33 16.46 -13.86
N TRP A 383 -17.48 15.68 -14.51
CA TRP A 383 -17.60 15.31 -15.92
C TRP A 383 -18.27 13.95 -16.12
N ASN A 384 -19.44 13.96 -16.76
CA ASN A 384 -20.06 12.75 -17.31
C ASN A 384 -19.43 12.44 -18.68
N ARG A 385 -18.34 11.67 -18.69
CA ARG A 385 -17.52 11.39 -19.87
C ARG A 385 -17.18 9.91 -19.97
N SER A 386 -17.15 9.41 -21.21
CA SER A 386 -16.96 7.98 -21.53
C SER A 386 -15.48 7.55 -21.45
N TYR A 387 -14.82 7.86 -20.33
CA TYR A 387 -13.49 7.34 -20.03
C TYR A 387 -13.62 5.85 -19.71
N TYR A 388 -12.70 5.03 -20.23
CA TYR A 388 -12.84 3.57 -20.18
C TYR A 388 -12.97 3.06 -18.75
N GLU A 389 -12.09 3.55 -17.87
CA GLU A 389 -12.03 3.24 -16.44
C GLU A 389 -13.27 3.71 -15.65
N ALA A 390 -14.02 4.71 -16.12
CA ALA A 390 -15.26 5.16 -15.50
C ALA A 390 -16.52 4.50 -16.13
N ARG A 391 -16.41 4.03 -17.37
CA ARG A 391 -17.52 3.47 -18.15
C ARG A 391 -17.69 1.97 -17.94
N VAL A 392 -16.61 1.21 -18.08
CA VAL A 392 -16.67 -0.26 -18.23
C VAL A 392 -16.87 -1.01 -16.91
N PRO A 393 -16.39 -0.54 -15.75
CA PRO A 393 -16.69 -1.23 -14.50
C PRO A 393 -18.20 -1.38 -14.23
N SER A 394 -18.57 -2.54 -13.71
CA SER A 394 -19.93 -2.93 -13.32
C SER A 394 -20.28 -2.53 -11.88
N VAL A 395 -19.50 -1.66 -11.26
CA VAL A 395 -19.74 -1.05 -9.94
C VAL A 395 -19.66 0.48 -10.01
N PRO A 396 -20.23 1.22 -9.02
CA PRO A 396 -19.99 2.65 -8.87
C PRO A 396 -18.51 3.00 -8.96
N THR A 397 -18.13 3.80 -9.96
CA THR A 397 -16.72 4.08 -10.25
C THR A 397 -16.50 5.55 -10.55
N MET A 398 -15.47 6.12 -9.96
CA MET A 398 -14.98 7.45 -10.30
C MET A 398 -13.52 7.41 -10.78
N LEU A 399 -13.19 8.30 -11.70
CA LEU A 399 -11.83 8.67 -12.02
C LEU A 399 -11.55 10.07 -11.49
N LEU A 400 -10.48 10.20 -10.70
CA LEU A 400 -10.01 11.44 -10.14
C LEU A 400 -8.83 11.95 -10.96
N GLU A 401 -8.90 13.19 -11.42
CA GLU A 401 -7.75 13.95 -11.89
C GLU A 401 -7.41 14.98 -10.80
N LEU A 402 -6.50 14.61 -9.88
CA LEU A 402 -6.32 15.36 -8.63
C LEU A 402 -5.88 16.81 -8.86
N LEU A 403 -4.83 16.95 -9.66
CA LEU A 403 -4.08 18.15 -9.97
C LEU A 403 -3.37 17.91 -11.30
N SER A 404 -2.69 18.91 -11.85
CA SER A 404 -1.87 18.67 -13.04
C SER A 404 -0.41 18.36 -12.69
N HIS A 405 0.07 17.18 -13.09
CA HIS A 405 1.47 16.81 -12.93
C HIS A 405 2.40 17.53 -13.93
N GLN A 406 1.86 18.27 -14.90
CA GLN A 406 2.67 19.12 -15.78
C GLN A 406 2.74 20.57 -15.28
N ASN A 407 1.90 20.95 -14.33
CA ASN A 407 1.83 22.33 -13.85
C ASN A 407 2.73 22.57 -12.63
N PHE A 408 3.70 23.46 -12.76
CA PHE A 408 4.63 23.80 -11.67
C PHE A 408 3.91 24.17 -10.36
N ASN A 409 2.88 25.02 -10.42
CA ASN A 409 2.19 25.47 -9.21
C ASN A 409 1.43 24.36 -8.49
N ASP A 410 0.93 23.36 -9.22
CA ASP A 410 0.29 22.19 -8.62
C ASP A 410 1.35 21.29 -7.97
N MET A 411 2.48 21.07 -8.65
CA MET A 411 3.55 20.18 -8.16
C MET A 411 4.28 20.70 -6.93
N ARG A 412 4.27 22.02 -6.67
CA ARG A 412 4.76 22.58 -5.39
C ARG A 412 4.02 22.03 -4.17
N TYR A 413 2.74 21.69 -4.33
CA TYR A 413 1.96 20.98 -3.32
C TYR A 413 2.07 19.47 -3.49
N GLY A 414 2.02 19.00 -4.74
CA GLY A 414 2.01 17.58 -5.08
C GLY A 414 3.20 16.78 -4.57
N LEU A 415 4.37 17.42 -4.45
CA LEU A 415 5.59 16.81 -3.92
C LEU A 415 5.68 16.84 -2.39
N ASP A 416 4.75 17.50 -1.67
CA ASP A 416 4.76 17.57 -0.21
C ASP A 416 4.04 16.35 0.41
N PRO A 417 4.71 15.51 1.23
CA PRO A 417 4.07 14.40 1.93
C PRO A 417 2.86 14.82 2.79
N ARG A 418 2.88 16.03 3.35
CA ARG A 418 1.76 16.54 4.17
C ARG A 418 0.52 16.83 3.32
N PHE A 419 0.72 17.37 2.12
CA PHE A 419 -0.35 17.55 1.14
C PHE A 419 -0.90 16.19 0.68
N ARG A 420 -0.03 15.22 0.43
CA ARG A 420 -0.40 13.83 0.08
C ARG A 420 -1.26 13.19 1.16
N PHE A 421 -0.87 13.33 2.43
CA PHE A 421 -1.66 12.86 3.58
C PHE A 421 -3.03 13.55 3.64
N THR A 422 -3.09 14.89 3.53
CA THR A 422 -4.36 15.64 3.57
C THR A 422 -5.31 15.21 2.46
N VAL A 423 -4.83 15.12 1.22
CA VAL A 423 -5.65 14.70 0.07
C VAL A 423 -6.15 13.26 0.25
N SER A 424 -5.27 12.34 0.67
CA SER A 424 -5.65 10.94 0.89
C SER A 424 -6.70 10.81 2.00
N ARG A 425 -6.54 11.56 3.09
CA ARG A 425 -7.55 11.64 4.16
C ARG A 425 -8.87 12.20 3.64
N ALA A 426 -8.85 13.23 2.81
CA ALA A 426 -10.06 13.80 2.22
C ALA A 426 -10.78 12.80 1.28
N ILE A 427 -10.03 12.04 0.47
CA ILE A 427 -10.58 10.97 -0.37
C ILE A 427 -11.23 9.88 0.48
N TYR A 428 -10.52 9.40 1.51
CA TYR A 428 -11.05 8.41 2.46
C TYR A 428 -12.39 8.88 3.06
N LYS A 429 -12.48 10.13 3.52
CA LYS A 429 -13.71 10.69 4.09
C LYS A 429 -14.85 10.75 3.07
N GLY A 430 -14.56 11.12 1.83
CA GLY A 430 -15.55 11.14 0.76
C GLY A 430 -16.08 9.75 0.44
N ILE A 431 -15.20 8.75 0.41
CA ILE A 431 -15.57 7.34 0.22
C ILE A 431 -16.40 6.82 1.39
N LEU A 432 -15.97 7.09 2.63
CA LEU A 432 -16.69 6.68 3.85
C LEU A 432 -18.11 7.25 3.86
N ARG A 433 -18.25 8.56 3.60
CA ARG A 433 -19.55 9.24 3.52
C ARG A 433 -20.42 8.67 2.42
N TYR A 434 -19.84 8.41 1.25
CA TYR A 434 -20.54 7.78 0.14
C TYR A 434 -21.09 6.40 0.52
N LEU A 435 -20.24 5.49 1.01
CA LEU A 435 -20.66 4.14 1.39
C LEU A 435 -21.70 4.17 2.50
N SER A 436 -21.51 5.04 3.47
CA SER A 436 -22.44 5.22 4.60
C SER A 436 -23.82 5.70 4.13
N PHE A 437 -23.83 6.66 3.19
CA PHE A 437 -25.07 7.12 2.55
C PHE A 437 -25.73 6.02 1.71
N GLN A 438 -24.96 5.25 0.93
CA GLN A 438 -25.49 4.17 0.10
C GLN A 438 -26.15 3.04 0.90
N TYR A 439 -25.57 2.72 2.05
CA TYR A 439 -26.04 1.61 2.89
C TYR A 439 -26.91 2.04 4.07
N ASP A 440 -27.24 3.34 4.17
CA ASP A 440 -27.99 3.93 5.29
C ASP A 440 -27.38 3.55 6.65
N ARG A 441 -26.07 3.79 6.78
CA ARG A 441 -25.31 3.48 8.01
C ARG A 441 -24.70 4.75 8.60
N PRO A 442 -24.66 4.87 9.94
CA PRO A 442 -23.87 5.91 10.58
C PRO A 442 -22.38 5.68 10.32
N TYR A 443 -21.60 6.75 10.39
CA TYR A 443 -20.16 6.70 10.23
C TYR A 443 -19.44 7.55 11.28
N VAL A 444 -18.21 7.14 11.56
CA VAL A 444 -17.23 7.88 12.36
C VAL A 444 -15.94 7.88 11.54
N VAL A 445 -15.24 9.01 11.50
CA VAL A 445 -13.94 9.10 10.83
C VAL A 445 -12.85 8.59 11.78
N GLN A 446 -11.93 7.73 11.34
CA GLN A 446 -10.76 7.35 12.14
C GLN A 446 -9.97 8.56 12.68
N PRO A 447 -9.33 8.46 13.87
CA PRO A 447 -8.56 9.55 14.47
C PRO A 447 -7.31 9.94 13.67
N LEU A 448 -6.67 11.04 14.08
CA LEU A 448 -5.31 11.38 13.68
C LEU A 448 -4.28 10.65 14.57
N PRO A 449 -3.01 10.54 14.15
CA PRO A 449 -1.93 10.02 14.99
C PRO A 449 -1.84 10.77 16.32
N VAL A 450 -1.41 10.09 17.38
CA VAL A 450 -1.17 10.78 18.66
C VAL A 450 0.07 11.66 18.55
N GLU A 451 0.12 12.70 19.38
CA GLU A 451 1.25 13.62 19.47
C GLU A 451 1.83 13.65 20.90
N ALA A 452 2.94 14.39 21.08
CA ALA A 452 3.59 14.55 22.39
C ALA A 452 3.89 13.21 23.10
N PHE A 453 4.29 12.19 22.33
CA PHE A 453 4.61 10.87 22.86
C PHE A 453 5.89 10.90 23.71
N ALA A 454 5.91 10.18 24.83
CA ALA A 454 7.09 9.99 25.66
C ALA A 454 7.13 8.59 26.27
N ALA A 455 8.35 8.08 26.46
CA ALA A 455 8.66 6.82 27.12
C ALA A 455 9.70 7.04 28.23
N GLN A 456 9.24 7.02 29.48
CA GLN A 456 10.04 7.35 30.66
C GLN A 456 10.17 6.16 31.63
N LEU A 457 11.36 5.95 32.17
CA LEU A 457 11.59 4.97 33.22
C LEU A 457 10.86 5.35 34.51
N THR A 458 10.28 4.35 35.17
CA THR A 458 9.65 4.45 36.50
C THR A 458 10.05 3.25 37.35
N ASP A 459 9.87 3.28 38.67
CA ASP A 459 10.25 2.12 39.51
C ASP A 459 9.56 0.81 39.08
N GLU A 460 8.37 0.88 38.48
CA GLU A 460 7.56 -0.26 38.04
C GLU A 460 7.83 -0.73 36.61
N GLY A 461 8.64 0.00 35.82
CA GLY A 461 8.93 -0.33 34.43
C GLY A 461 9.10 0.91 33.55
N VAL A 462 8.32 1.00 32.47
CA VAL A 462 8.23 2.18 31.60
C VAL A 462 6.84 2.79 31.66
N ARG A 463 6.76 4.11 31.85
CA ARG A 463 5.56 4.90 31.65
C ARG A 463 5.57 5.49 30.25
N LEU A 464 4.51 5.19 29.50
CA LEU A 464 4.22 5.75 28.20
C LEU A 464 3.13 6.80 28.35
N THR A 465 3.28 7.97 27.73
CA THR A 465 2.28 9.06 27.75
C THR A 465 2.19 9.70 26.37
N TRP A 466 0.99 10.12 25.96
CA TRP A 466 0.75 10.79 24.69
C TRP A 466 -0.43 11.77 24.81
N GLN A 467 -0.72 12.51 23.75
CA GLN A 467 -1.90 13.37 23.65
C GLN A 467 -2.68 13.09 22.35
N PRO A 468 -4.02 13.16 22.39
CA PRO A 468 -4.84 13.03 21.18
C PRO A 468 -4.65 14.24 20.27
N GLN A 469 -4.46 14.01 18.97
CA GLN A 469 -4.51 15.08 17.98
C GLN A 469 -5.94 15.32 17.51
N ILE A 470 -6.44 16.54 17.69
CA ILE A 470 -7.80 16.94 17.30
C ILE A 470 -7.83 17.28 15.80
N ASP A 471 -8.69 16.61 15.05
CA ASP A 471 -9.01 16.97 13.67
C ASP A 471 -10.06 18.09 13.65
N SER A 472 -9.62 19.33 13.42
CA SER A 472 -10.50 20.49 13.37
C SER A 472 -11.48 20.47 12.19
N LEU A 473 -11.20 19.67 11.15
CA LEU A 473 -12.09 19.51 9.99
C LEU A 473 -13.04 18.32 10.15
N GLU A 474 -12.82 17.44 11.12
CA GLU A 474 -13.67 16.26 11.39
C GLU A 474 -13.87 16.01 12.88
N PRO A 475 -14.88 16.64 13.50
CA PRO A 475 -15.17 16.48 14.92
C PRO A 475 -15.47 15.04 15.36
N THR A 476 -15.89 14.16 14.43
CA THR A 476 -16.14 12.74 14.73
C THR A 476 -14.84 11.95 14.90
N ALA A 477 -13.70 12.45 14.45
CA ALA A 477 -12.39 11.78 14.51
C ALA A 477 -11.73 11.79 15.89
N LYS A 478 -12.52 11.96 16.95
CA LYS A 478 -12.02 11.92 18.32
C LYS A 478 -11.67 10.47 18.69
N PRO A 479 -10.53 10.22 19.36
CA PRO A 479 -10.21 8.90 19.88
C PRO A 479 -11.06 8.52 21.08
N ASP A 480 -11.40 7.24 21.16
CA ASP A 480 -12.05 6.60 22.31
C ASP A 480 -11.05 5.82 23.16
N ARG A 481 -10.09 5.16 22.51
CA ARG A 481 -9.05 4.31 23.11
C ARG A 481 -7.77 4.33 22.28
N TYR A 482 -6.73 3.64 22.75
CA TYR A 482 -5.43 3.59 22.07
C TYR A 482 -4.91 2.16 21.97
N ILE A 483 -4.02 1.91 21.02
CA ILE A 483 -3.28 0.65 20.93
C ILE A 483 -1.79 0.97 21.06
N VAL A 484 -1.13 0.29 22.01
CA VAL A 484 0.32 0.39 22.21
C VAL A 484 0.96 -0.85 21.60
N TYR A 485 1.80 -0.63 20.60
CA TYR A 485 2.59 -1.67 19.95
C TYR A 485 3.98 -1.73 20.57
N THR A 486 4.49 -2.94 20.81
CA THR A 486 5.81 -3.17 21.39
C THR A 486 6.71 -3.91 20.41
N ARG A 487 7.96 -3.45 20.31
CA ARG A 487 9.06 -4.15 19.63
C ARG A 487 10.17 -4.41 20.64
N VAL A 488 10.61 -5.67 20.69
CA VAL A 488 11.72 -6.11 21.55
C VAL A 488 13.01 -6.09 20.76
N ALA A 489 14.02 -5.39 21.26
CA ALA A 489 15.33 -5.24 20.62
C ALA A 489 15.21 -4.87 19.12
N GLY A 490 15.83 -5.65 18.23
CA GLY A 490 15.77 -5.46 16.77
C GLY A 490 14.62 -6.19 16.06
N GLY A 491 13.64 -6.72 16.79
CA GLY A 491 12.54 -7.51 16.22
C GLY A 491 11.50 -6.70 15.43
N GLY A 492 10.31 -7.28 15.24
CA GLY A 492 9.13 -6.59 14.69
C GLY A 492 8.22 -6.04 15.79
N PHE A 493 7.23 -5.23 15.41
CA PHE A 493 6.15 -4.87 16.33
C PHE A 493 5.15 -6.02 16.48
N ASP A 494 4.65 -6.20 17.70
CA ASP A 494 3.58 -7.14 18.03
C ASP A 494 2.20 -6.70 17.47
N ASN A 495 1.14 -7.44 17.82
CA ASN A 495 -0.25 -7.10 17.44
C ASN A 495 -0.86 -5.97 18.29
N GLY A 496 -0.07 -5.35 19.16
CA GLY A 496 -0.50 -4.27 20.03
C GLY A 496 -1.35 -4.70 21.24
N ARG A 497 -1.43 -3.80 22.21
CA ARG A 497 -2.27 -3.91 23.40
C ARG A 497 -3.20 -2.70 23.50
N VAL A 498 -4.50 -2.95 23.64
CA VAL A 498 -5.49 -1.89 23.88
C VAL A 498 -5.26 -1.26 25.26
N VAL A 499 -5.28 0.07 25.30
CA VAL A 499 -5.11 0.90 26.50
C VAL A 499 -6.24 1.93 26.57
N GLU A 500 -6.79 2.06 27.77
CA GLU A 500 -7.76 3.10 28.11
C GLU A 500 -7.01 4.35 28.61
N GLY A 501 -7.28 5.50 28.01
CA GLY A 501 -6.66 6.78 28.38
C GLY A 501 -5.30 7.05 27.74
N GLU A 502 -4.71 8.18 28.11
CA GLU A 502 -3.57 8.81 27.41
C GLU A 502 -2.20 8.42 27.99
N ALA A 503 -2.17 7.38 28.82
CA ALA A 503 -0.96 6.87 29.44
C ALA A 503 -1.10 5.41 29.86
N CYS A 504 0.01 4.69 29.90
CA CYS A 504 0.08 3.38 30.56
C CYS A 504 1.47 3.12 31.15
N VAL A 505 1.54 2.11 32.04
CA VAL A 505 2.79 1.58 32.55
C VAL A 505 2.91 0.13 32.10
N LEU A 506 4.07 -0.21 31.52
CA LEU A 506 4.37 -1.55 31.04
C LEU A 506 5.61 -2.10 31.76
N PRO A 507 5.66 -3.43 31.98
CA PRO A 507 6.87 -4.06 32.50
C PRO A 507 8.02 -3.85 31.51
N LEU A 508 9.22 -3.62 32.05
CA LEU A 508 10.41 -3.37 31.27
C LEU A 508 11.51 -4.37 31.65
N PRO A 509 11.95 -5.25 30.74
CA PRO A 509 13.11 -6.11 30.99
C PRO A 509 14.39 -5.27 31.10
N ALA A 510 15.29 -5.69 31.99
CA ALA A 510 16.61 -5.09 32.09
C ALA A 510 17.47 -5.42 30.85
N ASP A 511 18.40 -4.51 30.53
CA ASP A 511 19.44 -4.67 29.52
C ASP A 511 18.93 -4.98 28.10
N THR A 512 17.66 -4.66 27.83
CA THR A 512 17.00 -4.85 26.54
C THR A 512 16.35 -3.55 26.09
N ILE A 513 16.67 -3.11 24.88
CA ILE A 513 16.00 -1.95 24.27
C ILE A 513 14.59 -2.36 23.89
N MET A 514 13.61 -1.63 24.42
CA MET A 514 12.20 -1.80 24.08
C MET A 514 11.76 -0.57 23.30
N SER A 515 11.11 -0.78 22.16
CA SER A 515 10.53 0.29 21.34
C SER A 515 9.02 0.23 21.35
N TYR A 516 8.38 1.40 21.31
CA TYR A 516 6.95 1.55 21.38
C TYR A 516 6.46 2.53 20.32
N ARG A 517 5.25 2.31 19.83
CA ARG A 517 4.46 3.27 19.05
C ARG A 517 3.00 3.17 19.46
N VAL A 518 2.25 4.25 19.28
CA VAL A 518 0.86 4.32 19.72
C VAL A 518 -0.01 4.75 18.55
N THR A 519 -1.17 4.10 18.41
CA THR A 519 -2.25 4.52 17.53
C THR A 519 -3.47 4.90 18.34
N ALA A 520 -4.27 5.79 17.78
CA ALA A 520 -5.55 6.22 18.32
C ALA A 520 -6.68 5.48 17.61
N VAL A 521 -7.69 5.06 18.36
CA VAL A 521 -8.80 4.24 17.85
C VAL A 521 -10.14 4.82 18.27
N ASN A 522 -11.09 4.80 17.34
CA ASN A 522 -12.51 5.01 17.61
C ASN A 522 -13.35 4.01 16.79
N GLU A 523 -14.67 4.14 16.84
CA GLU A 523 -15.58 3.29 16.04
C GLU A 523 -15.38 3.40 14.51
N GLY A 524 -14.68 4.44 14.05
CA GLY A 524 -14.34 4.66 12.65
C GLY A 524 -13.06 3.96 12.18
N GLY A 525 -12.25 3.43 13.10
CA GLY A 525 -11.00 2.74 12.77
C GLY A 525 -9.80 3.22 13.57
N GLU A 526 -8.62 2.89 13.06
CA GLU A 526 -7.32 3.13 13.68
C GLU A 526 -6.49 4.20 12.94
N SER A 527 -5.85 5.10 13.66
CA SER A 527 -4.98 6.12 13.07
C SER A 527 -3.63 5.57 12.60
N PHE A 528 -2.86 6.38 11.86
CA PHE A 528 -1.44 6.04 11.65
C PHE A 528 -0.70 6.09 12.99
N PRO A 529 0.38 5.31 13.13
CA PRO A 529 1.16 5.29 14.37
C PRO A 529 1.86 6.63 14.62
N SER A 530 2.11 6.91 15.90
CA SER A 530 3.08 7.90 16.35
C SER A 530 4.49 7.61 15.80
N GLU A 531 5.41 8.53 16.06
CA GLU A 531 6.83 8.20 16.07
C GLU A 531 7.14 7.02 17.01
N THR A 532 8.24 6.32 16.74
CA THR A 532 8.71 5.21 17.57
C THR A 532 9.70 5.71 18.59
N LEU A 533 9.36 5.54 19.86
CA LEU A 533 10.21 5.87 20.99
C LEU A 533 10.76 4.60 21.63
N SER A 534 11.96 4.68 22.18
CA SER A 534 12.66 3.55 22.80
C SER A 534 13.16 3.86 24.20
N VAL A 535 13.33 2.82 25.00
CA VAL A 535 13.77 2.91 26.39
C VAL A 535 14.61 1.67 26.72
N CYS A 536 15.58 1.84 27.61
CA CYS A 536 16.30 0.71 28.19
C CYS A 536 16.71 1.03 29.62
N ARG A 537 16.47 0.07 30.53
CA ARG A 537 17.04 0.08 31.88
C ARG A 537 18.28 -0.80 31.89
N VAL A 538 19.44 -0.21 32.15
CA VAL A 538 20.69 -0.94 32.34
C VAL A 538 20.83 -1.33 33.82
N SER A 539 21.17 -2.59 34.10
CA SER A 539 21.21 -3.14 35.47
C SER A 539 22.19 -2.42 36.40
N GLU A 540 23.34 -1.98 35.89
CA GLU A 540 24.36 -1.21 36.63
C GLU A 540 24.56 0.18 35.99
N ALA A 541 23.46 0.89 35.76
CA ALA A 541 23.49 2.17 35.04
C ALA A 541 24.31 3.25 35.75
N LYS A 542 25.15 3.96 34.99
CA LYS A 542 25.89 5.17 35.44
C LYS A 542 24.99 6.41 35.60
N GLY A 543 23.78 6.34 35.08
CA GLY A 543 22.79 7.41 35.03
C GLY A 543 21.77 7.16 33.92
N THR A 544 20.88 8.12 33.72
CA THR A 544 19.84 8.07 32.67
C THR A 544 20.01 9.23 31.71
N VAL A 545 20.06 8.94 30.42
CA VAL A 545 20.07 9.94 29.33
C VAL A 545 18.65 10.10 28.79
N LEU A 546 18.25 11.32 28.45
CA LEU A 546 17.04 11.55 27.66
C LEU A 546 17.41 11.67 26.18
N VAL A 547 16.85 10.82 25.33
CA VAL A 547 16.89 10.98 23.88
C VAL A 547 15.66 11.76 23.43
N VAL A 548 15.85 12.95 22.87
CA VAL A 548 14.77 13.76 22.30
C VAL A 548 14.78 13.56 20.79
N ASN A 549 13.70 13.01 20.24
CA ASN A 549 13.51 12.95 18.80
C ASN A 549 13.09 14.35 18.28
N GLY A 550 14.07 15.12 17.83
CA GLY A 550 13.88 16.45 17.25
C GLY A 550 13.65 16.45 15.74
N PHE A 551 13.90 15.32 15.07
CA PHE A 551 13.77 15.20 13.62
C PHE A 551 12.40 14.65 13.21
N ASP A 552 11.38 15.51 13.26
CA ASP A 552 10.00 15.22 12.83
C ASP A 552 9.69 15.68 11.39
N ARG A 553 10.71 16.24 10.71
CA ARG A 553 10.54 16.91 9.43
C ARG A 553 10.09 15.94 8.33
N VAL A 554 9.00 16.32 7.65
CA VAL A 554 8.63 15.87 6.30
C VAL A 554 8.29 17.10 5.47
N SER A 555 8.76 17.16 4.22
CA SER A 555 8.56 18.34 3.37
C SER A 555 8.78 18.04 1.89
N ALA A 556 8.16 18.85 1.04
CA ALA A 556 8.53 18.95 -0.37
C ALA A 556 10.00 19.42 -0.55
N PRO A 557 10.59 19.18 -1.73
CA PRO A 557 11.82 19.86 -2.15
C PRO A 557 11.62 21.38 -2.20
N ILE A 558 12.69 22.13 -1.94
CA ILE A 558 12.63 23.58 -2.04
C ILE A 558 12.36 24.00 -3.49
N SER A 559 11.36 24.85 -3.67
CA SER A 559 10.91 25.34 -4.98
C SER A 559 11.10 26.84 -5.09
N TYR A 560 11.39 27.35 -6.28
CA TYR A 560 11.48 28.78 -6.56
C TYR A 560 10.85 29.14 -7.91
N ARG A 561 10.56 30.43 -8.09
CA ARG A 561 10.12 31.02 -9.35
C ARG A 561 10.55 32.47 -9.43
N ASP A 562 11.11 32.85 -10.57
CA ASP A 562 11.40 34.23 -10.97
C ASP A 562 10.85 34.50 -12.40
N GLU A 563 11.24 35.63 -13.01
CA GLU A 563 10.77 36.03 -14.34
C GLU A 563 11.22 35.06 -15.46
N GLY A 564 12.42 34.49 -15.35
CA GLY A 564 13.02 33.67 -16.41
C GLY A 564 13.05 32.18 -16.11
N THR A 565 13.06 31.79 -14.83
CA THR A 565 13.25 30.41 -14.40
C THR A 565 12.31 29.99 -13.26
N ALA A 566 12.04 28.69 -13.19
CA ALA A 566 11.26 28.09 -12.12
C ALA A 566 11.65 26.62 -11.93
N GLY A 567 11.54 26.11 -10.71
CA GLY A 567 11.79 24.70 -10.45
C GLY A 567 12.06 24.34 -9.01
N PHE A 568 12.53 23.12 -8.85
CA PHE A 568 12.91 22.52 -7.57
C PHE A 568 14.43 22.37 -7.48
N LEU A 569 15.01 22.74 -6.34
CA LEU A 569 16.47 22.80 -6.14
C LEU A 569 16.93 21.67 -5.21
N ASN A 570 16.95 20.44 -5.74
CA ASN A 570 17.38 19.24 -5.00
C ASN A 570 18.74 19.36 -4.32
N HIS A 571 19.66 20.11 -4.91
CA HIS A 571 21.03 20.30 -4.40
C HIS A 571 21.10 21.24 -3.18
N ILE A 572 20.04 22.02 -2.92
CA ILE A 572 19.91 22.85 -1.72
C ILE A 572 19.12 22.09 -0.66
N ASP A 573 17.93 21.63 -1.03
CA ASP A 573 17.06 20.86 -0.16
C ASP A 573 16.09 20.02 -1.01
N GLY A 574 16.35 18.71 -1.08
CA GLY A 574 15.53 17.73 -1.79
C GLY A 574 14.19 17.42 -1.13
N GLY A 575 13.92 18.00 0.04
CA GLY A 575 12.79 17.63 0.86
C GLY A 575 13.06 16.37 1.67
N VAL A 576 12.06 15.96 2.45
CA VAL A 576 12.13 14.75 3.28
C VAL A 576 10.81 14.01 3.10
N ALA A 577 10.88 12.83 2.48
CA ALA A 577 9.73 11.96 2.33
C ALA A 577 9.28 11.40 3.68
N ASP A 578 7.99 11.07 3.79
CA ASP A 578 7.46 10.33 4.93
C ASP A 578 7.76 8.84 4.75
N ARG A 579 8.62 8.29 5.62
CA ARG A 579 9.20 6.94 5.61
C ARG A 579 10.04 6.58 4.39
N ARG A 580 9.51 6.76 3.18
CA ARG A 580 10.18 6.45 1.91
C ARG A 580 9.57 7.22 0.75
N ASP A 581 10.36 7.47 -0.29
CA ASP A 581 9.87 7.96 -1.59
C ASP A 581 9.90 6.82 -2.62
N ILE A 582 8.79 6.67 -3.33
CA ILE A 582 8.57 5.66 -4.38
C ILE A 582 8.20 6.32 -5.72
N SER A 583 8.33 7.64 -5.80
CA SER A 583 7.87 8.49 -6.92
C SER A 583 8.96 9.39 -7.49
N PHE A 584 10.03 9.66 -6.74
CA PHE A 584 11.16 10.44 -7.22
C PHE A 584 11.96 9.66 -8.26
N ILE A 585 12.12 10.23 -9.46
CA ILE A 585 12.86 9.59 -10.56
C ILE A 585 14.21 10.25 -10.84
N GLY A 586 14.41 11.51 -10.44
CA GLY A 586 15.67 12.22 -10.66
C GLY A 586 15.53 13.74 -10.50
N ALA A 587 16.66 14.44 -10.36
CA ALA A 587 16.65 15.89 -10.16
C ALA A 587 16.17 16.64 -11.42
N GLN A 588 15.55 17.81 -11.23
CA GLN A 588 15.18 18.70 -12.34
C GLN A 588 16.42 19.23 -13.06
N ARG A 589 16.36 19.33 -14.39
CA ARG A 589 17.41 19.87 -15.26
C ARG A 589 16.94 21.02 -16.16
N GLY A 590 15.67 21.05 -16.57
CA GLY A 590 15.11 22.15 -17.35
C GLY A 590 14.45 23.21 -16.46
N PHE A 591 14.97 24.44 -16.43
CA PHE A 591 14.48 25.50 -15.54
C PHE A 591 13.90 26.72 -16.27
N PHE A 592 14.09 26.86 -17.58
CA PHE A 592 13.72 28.08 -18.31
C PHE A 592 12.22 28.16 -18.60
N ARG A 593 11.56 29.19 -18.09
CA ARG A 593 10.12 29.44 -18.28
C ARG A 593 9.74 29.66 -19.75
N SER A 594 10.66 30.13 -20.59
CA SER A 594 10.43 30.28 -22.03
C SER A 594 10.08 28.97 -22.74
N THR A 595 10.38 27.82 -22.13
CA THR A 595 10.14 26.47 -22.67
C THR A 595 8.88 25.80 -22.09
N THR A 596 8.00 26.55 -21.41
CA THR A 596 6.80 26.02 -20.72
C THR A 596 5.87 25.24 -21.65
N TYR A 597 5.75 25.65 -22.91
CA TYR A 597 4.87 25.02 -23.89
C TYR A 597 5.63 24.20 -24.93
N ASP A 598 6.91 23.90 -24.68
CA ASP A 598 7.71 23.10 -25.59
C ASP A 598 7.31 21.63 -25.49
N ASN A 599 7.10 21.01 -26.64
CA ASN A 599 6.78 19.58 -26.73
C ASN A 599 8.02 18.68 -26.63
N ASN A 600 9.22 19.26 -26.53
CA ASN A 600 10.45 18.52 -26.25
C ASN A 600 10.60 18.31 -24.75
N TYR A 601 10.03 17.21 -24.24
CA TYR A 601 10.04 16.88 -22.81
C TYR A 601 11.43 16.59 -22.21
N ASP A 602 12.46 16.47 -23.05
CA ASP A 602 13.84 16.33 -22.59
C ASP A 602 14.54 17.67 -22.35
N GLU A 603 13.95 18.80 -22.74
CA GLU A 603 14.57 20.12 -22.59
C GLU A 603 13.63 21.16 -21.99
N CYS A 604 12.33 20.87 -21.94
CA CYS A 604 11.34 21.80 -21.45
C CYS A 604 11.46 22.08 -19.94
N LEU A 605 10.74 23.11 -19.51
CA LEU A 605 10.59 23.47 -18.12
C LEU A 605 10.08 22.27 -17.31
N GLY A 606 10.80 21.93 -16.25
CA GLY A 606 10.47 20.81 -15.38
C GLY A 606 11.08 19.48 -15.82
N SER A 607 11.65 19.37 -17.03
CA SER A 607 12.37 18.14 -17.44
C SER A 607 13.38 17.72 -16.38
N CYS A 608 13.43 16.42 -16.09
CA CYS A 608 14.26 15.86 -15.02
C CYS A 608 15.03 14.61 -15.48
N TYR A 609 16.00 14.20 -14.67
CA TYR A 609 16.69 12.92 -14.83
C TYR A 609 15.77 11.74 -14.44
N SER A 610 16.22 10.52 -14.73
CA SER A 610 15.49 9.27 -14.39
C SER A 610 16.40 8.21 -13.73
N ASP A 611 17.49 8.64 -13.11
CA ASP A 611 18.51 7.80 -12.48
C ASP A 611 18.04 7.08 -11.21
N TYR A 612 16.90 7.49 -10.65
CA TYR A 612 16.28 6.88 -9.46
C TYR A 612 14.93 6.22 -9.75
N ALA A 613 14.54 6.09 -11.03
CA ALA A 613 13.17 5.71 -11.40
C ALA A 613 12.70 4.34 -10.90
N PHE A 614 13.63 3.47 -10.50
CA PHE A 614 13.37 2.13 -9.97
C PHE A 614 13.86 1.95 -8.52
N GLU A 615 14.19 3.04 -7.85
CA GLU A 615 14.69 3.03 -6.47
C GLU A 615 13.60 3.38 -5.46
N VAL A 616 13.73 2.82 -4.27
CA VAL A 616 12.95 3.19 -3.09
C VAL A 616 13.88 4.00 -2.20
N LEU A 617 13.65 5.30 -2.12
CA LEU A 617 14.51 6.19 -1.36
C LEU A 617 14.06 6.25 0.10
N ALA A 618 15.01 6.21 1.04
CA ALA A 618 14.70 6.37 2.44
C ALA A 618 14.20 7.79 2.74
N GLY A 619 13.13 7.88 3.54
CA GLY A 619 12.59 9.12 4.09
C GLY A 619 12.72 9.15 5.60
N ASN A 620 11.94 10.00 6.26
CA ASN A 620 11.89 10.06 7.71
C ASN A 620 11.16 8.83 8.27
N THR A 621 11.90 7.91 8.91
CA THR A 621 11.33 6.67 9.47
C THR A 621 10.64 6.87 10.81
N PHE A 622 10.89 8.00 11.47
CA PHE A 622 10.47 8.31 12.84
C PHE A 622 10.90 7.24 13.87
N ASP A 623 12.00 6.54 13.62
CA ASP A 623 12.48 5.41 14.43
C ASP A 623 13.99 5.51 14.69
N TYR A 624 14.39 6.60 15.35
CA TYR A 624 15.80 6.93 15.60
C TYR A 624 16.24 6.63 17.03
N ALA A 625 15.31 6.67 17.99
CA ALA A 625 15.61 6.56 19.41
C ALA A 625 16.32 5.24 19.78
N ALA A 626 16.00 4.14 19.10
CA ALA A 626 16.68 2.86 19.30
C ALA A 626 18.15 2.89 18.86
N ILE A 627 18.46 3.60 17.76
CA ILE A 627 19.80 3.70 17.18
C ILE A 627 20.72 4.47 18.14
N HIS A 628 20.26 5.63 18.62
CA HIS A 628 20.96 6.43 19.62
C HIS A 628 21.07 5.67 20.95
N GLY A 629 19.95 5.08 21.39
CA GLY A 629 19.85 4.24 22.57
C GLY A 629 20.87 3.10 22.61
N ALA A 630 21.16 2.45 21.48
CA ALA A 630 22.16 1.39 21.41
C ALA A 630 23.57 1.88 21.80
N SER A 631 23.94 3.10 21.38
CA SER A 631 25.23 3.70 21.75
C SER A 631 25.26 4.09 23.24
N ILE A 632 24.14 4.59 23.78
CA ILE A 632 23.99 4.98 25.18
C ILE A 632 24.07 3.75 26.11
N VAL A 633 23.35 2.68 25.77
CA VAL A 633 23.37 1.41 26.50
C VAL A 633 24.79 0.83 26.51
N LYS A 634 25.48 0.84 25.36
CA LYS A 634 26.88 0.39 25.26
C LYS A 634 27.84 1.21 26.14
N ALA A 635 27.53 2.49 26.40
CA ALA A 635 28.30 3.34 27.31
C ALA A 635 28.00 3.07 28.80
N GLY A 636 27.02 2.22 29.12
CA GLY A 636 26.62 1.84 30.47
C GLY A 636 25.58 2.78 31.10
N TYR A 637 24.79 3.47 30.29
CA TYR A 637 23.71 4.34 30.76
C TYR A 637 22.34 3.76 30.38
N SER A 638 21.37 3.96 31.27
CA SER A 638 19.96 3.81 30.92
C SER A 638 19.53 4.98 30.03
N PHE A 639 18.43 4.82 29.28
CA PHE A 639 17.85 5.95 28.57
C PHE A 639 16.33 5.91 28.51
N CYS A 640 15.75 7.11 28.53
CA CYS A 640 14.36 7.39 28.18
C CYS A 640 14.34 8.04 26.79
N SER A 641 13.18 8.09 26.14
CA SER A 641 13.02 8.93 24.97
C SER A 641 11.69 9.66 24.92
N ALA A 642 11.69 10.77 24.19
CA ALA A 642 10.59 11.72 24.17
C ALA A 642 10.55 12.41 22.80
N SER A 643 9.35 12.73 22.30
CA SER A 643 9.22 13.59 21.14
C SER A 643 9.58 15.04 21.49
N ALA A 644 9.98 15.84 20.50
CA ALA A 644 10.16 17.28 20.67
C ALA A 644 8.91 17.94 21.28
N ALA A 645 7.72 17.61 20.76
CA ALA A 645 6.45 18.16 21.25
C ALA A 645 6.18 17.85 22.73
N SER A 646 6.60 16.68 23.23
CA SER A 646 6.43 16.34 24.66
C SER A 646 7.30 17.19 25.58
N VAL A 647 8.50 17.57 25.12
CA VAL A 647 9.42 18.47 25.83
C VAL A 647 8.90 19.91 25.78
N GLU A 648 8.52 20.39 24.59
CA GLU A 648 8.02 21.75 24.38
C GLU A 648 6.77 22.07 25.21
N ARG A 649 5.91 21.07 25.41
CA ARG A 649 4.69 21.17 26.23
C ARG A 649 4.93 20.97 27.72
N GLY A 650 6.16 20.71 28.14
CA GLY A 650 6.54 20.49 29.55
C GLY A 650 6.03 19.16 30.14
N ALA A 651 5.64 18.20 29.30
CA ALA A 651 5.31 16.84 29.76
C ALA A 651 6.57 16.07 30.15
N VAL A 652 7.69 16.34 29.47
CA VAL A 652 9.03 15.85 29.83
C VAL A 652 9.92 17.05 30.16
N MET A 653 10.44 17.10 31.37
CA MET A 653 11.30 18.20 31.83
C MET A 653 12.76 17.85 31.61
N LEU A 654 13.48 18.66 30.82
CA LEU A 654 14.93 18.44 30.57
C LEU A 654 15.75 18.45 31.88
N ALA A 655 15.32 19.20 32.88
CA ALA A 655 15.98 19.31 34.18
C ALA A 655 15.99 18.00 34.99
N ASP A 656 15.13 17.03 34.65
CA ASP A 656 15.09 15.71 35.30
C ASP A 656 16.23 14.80 34.84
N TYR A 657 16.97 15.20 33.79
CA TYR A 657 18.02 14.39 33.18
C TYR A 657 19.37 15.11 33.22
N PRO A 658 20.45 14.46 33.67
CA PRO A 658 21.79 15.05 33.68
C PRO A 658 22.39 15.19 32.26
N THR A 659 21.83 14.50 31.27
CA THR A 659 22.31 14.51 29.88
C THR A 659 21.15 14.32 28.92
N VAL A 660 21.17 15.10 27.84
CA VAL A 660 20.19 15.07 26.76
C VAL A 660 20.93 14.81 25.44
N ASP A 661 20.43 13.84 24.68
CA ASP A 661 20.81 13.57 23.30
C ASP A 661 19.68 14.07 22.38
N LEU A 662 19.94 15.09 21.57
CA LEU A 662 18.96 15.68 20.65
C LEU A 662 19.27 15.21 19.24
N ILE A 663 18.31 14.50 18.65
CA ILE A 663 18.36 14.00 17.27
C ILE A 663 18.04 15.11 16.28
#